data_AF-A0A8J3BCM9-F1
#
_entry.id   AF-A0A8J3BCM9-F1
#
_cell.length_a   1.000
_cell.length_b   1.000
_cell.length_c   1.000
_cell.angle_alpha   90.00
_cell.angle_beta   90.00
_cell.angle_gamma   90.00
#
_symmetry.space_group_name_H-M   'P 1'
#
loop_
_entity.id
_entity.type
_entity.pdbx_description
1 polymer ?
#
loop_
_entity_poly.entity_id
_entity_poly.type
_entity_poly.pdbx_seq_one_letter_code
_entity_poly.pdbx_strand_id
1 'polypeptide(L)'
;MQSFRTEIENPIVEKDIIELAKKIELFNTGKIDEEKFRSLRLARGVYGQRQEGVQMIRIKLPFGKVLSNQLLRIADVSDEYSRGRLHITTRQDIQIHHVDLNRTPELWADLEKDDVTLREACGNTVRNVTASETAGIDVNEPFDVSPYADAVFKFFLRNPICQEMGRKFKVSFSSSDEDTGLAYMHDLGFIAKIKDGVRGFKVMLGGGLGSQPRHADELYSFLPSDKIIPVMEGVLRVFDRYGERRSRAKARMKFLIKDIGLDAFKELVDAEQNAIEFKSVPIDHESYVASKPVNVEVPQTEIKDQKAFETWKSTNLIPQKQEGYVAIGIKVLLGDFYTDKARLLANLVEKYAAGEIRLTLRQNILIPFVKEDLVPFFYTELDKLGFAEAGYNKAVDITACPGTDTCNLGIASSTGIAAELERVIKTEYPQYLDNNDLVIKISGCMNACGQHNMANIGFQGMSVRTPDKLVAPALQVLLGGGNLGDGNGLFADKVVKIPSRRGPEALRRILNDFEANAQGKTFVEYYKVTGERYFYDLLNDLQDVTNLTQADFIDWGTDEVYKKAIGVGECAGVVIDLISTLFLESEEKIENAKTSFEDKVYSSAIYHAYSSMVNSAKALLLAENISTNTQAGIISQFDETFISNGKLDLGTTFSELIYQIKEFAPTQEFASSYIDNAVLFLEKVKTYRESENESNRIKNQAVLNLIVHGTKP
;
A
#
# COMPACT_ATOMS: atom_id res chain seq x y z
N MET A 1 -8.85 30.80 3.68
CA MET A 1 -8.14 29.82 2.85
C MET A 1 -6.79 30.31 2.29
N GLN A 2 -6.26 31.50 2.67
CA GLN A 2 -4.90 31.95 2.27
C GLN A 2 -3.86 31.89 3.40
N SER A 3 -4.22 31.46 4.62
CA SER A 3 -3.39 31.56 5.82
C SER A 3 -2.19 30.62 5.87
N PHE A 4 -2.12 29.59 5.03
CA PHE A 4 -1.02 28.60 5.02
C PHE A 4 0.03 28.84 3.91
N ARG A 5 -0.13 29.88 3.09
CA ARG A 5 0.68 30.09 1.87
C ARG A 5 2.11 30.58 2.11
N THR A 6 2.40 31.16 3.27
CA THR A 6 3.64 31.92 3.47
C THR A 6 4.87 31.06 3.81
N GLU A 7 4.71 29.74 3.96
CA GLU A 7 5.77 28.87 4.49
C GLU A 7 6.10 27.64 3.60
N ILE A 8 5.39 27.42 2.49
CA ILE A 8 5.65 26.25 1.61
C ILE A 8 6.64 26.63 0.51
N GLU A 9 7.83 26.04 0.53
CA GLU A 9 8.90 26.35 -0.44
C GLU A 9 8.68 25.64 -1.80
N ASN A 10 7.91 24.55 -1.85
CA ASN A 10 7.70 23.75 -3.06
C ASN A 10 6.37 24.10 -3.77
N PRO A 11 6.40 24.73 -4.96
CA PRO A 11 5.18 25.18 -5.66
C PRO A 11 4.27 24.03 -6.13
N ILE A 12 4.82 22.83 -6.37
CA ILE A 12 4.04 21.66 -6.77
C ILE A 12 3.21 21.15 -5.57
N VAL A 13 3.81 21.14 -4.38
CA VAL A 13 3.13 20.77 -3.14
C VAL A 13 2.03 21.76 -2.81
N GLU A 14 2.31 23.06 -2.94
CA GLU A 14 1.29 24.10 -2.75
C GLU A 14 0.09 23.89 -3.69
N LYS A 15 0.34 23.60 -4.98
CA LYS A 15 -0.71 23.30 -5.95
C LYS A 15 -1.58 22.11 -5.52
N ASP A 16 -0.97 21.02 -5.09
CA ASP A 16 -1.67 19.82 -4.63
C ASP A 16 -2.59 20.10 -3.41
N ILE A 17 -2.11 20.88 -2.45
CA ILE A 17 -2.84 21.26 -1.23
C ILE A 17 -4.01 22.19 -1.56
N ILE A 18 -3.78 23.20 -2.40
CA ILE A 18 -4.83 24.11 -2.86
C ILE A 18 -5.90 23.35 -3.64
N GLU A 19 -5.50 22.41 -4.48
CA GLU A 19 -6.43 21.56 -5.22
C GLU A 19 -7.30 20.73 -4.26
N LEU A 20 -6.70 20.09 -3.25
CA LEU A 20 -7.44 19.35 -2.23
C LEU A 20 -8.47 20.24 -1.53
N ALA A 21 -8.06 21.43 -1.07
CA ALA A 21 -8.95 22.40 -0.42
C ALA A 21 -10.14 22.80 -1.31
N LYS A 22 -9.88 23.13 -2.59
CA LYS A 22 -10.93 23.45 -3.56
C LYS A 22 -11.89 22.28 -3.77
N LYS A 23 -11.39 21.06 -3.88
CA LYS A 23 -12.23 19.88 -4.14
C LYS A 23 -13.05 19.49 -2.91
N ILE A 24 -12.54 19.73 -1.68
CA ILE A 24 -13.33 19.63 -0.45
C ILE A 24 -14.48 20.65 -0.45
N GLU A 25 -14.23 21.91 -0.82
CA GLU A 25 -15.28 22.93 -0.90
C GLU A 25 -16.36 22.56 -1.93
N LEU A 26 -15.95 22.08 -3.11
CA LEU A 26 -16.88 21.57 -4.11
C LEU A 26 -17.69 20.37 -3.60
N PHE A 27 -17.09 19.50 -2.79
CA PHE A 27 -17.77 18.35 -2.19
C PHE A 27 -18.82 18.78 -1.17
N ASN A 28 -18.46 19.69 -0.27
CA ASN A 28 -19.36 20.25 0.72
C ASN A 28 -20.55 21.01 0.09
N THR A 29 -20.36 21.58 -1.11
CA THR A 29 -21.41 22.28 -1.86
C THR A 29 -22.18 21.39 -2.84
N GLY A 30 -21.89 20.08 -2.88
CA GLY A 30 -22.55 19.12 -3.78
C GLY A 30 -22.22 19.31 -5.26
N LYS A 31 -21.13 20.03 -5.58
CA LYS A 31 -20.68 20.35 -6.95
C LYS A 31 -19.70 19.34 -7.53
N ILE A 32 -19.20 18.41 -6.73
CA ILE A 32 -18.37 17.28 -7.16
C ILE A 32 -18.97 15.98 -6.63
N ASP A 33 -18.93 14.95 -7.46
CA ASP A 33 -19.38 13.62 -7.11
C ASP A 33 -18.51 12.96 -6.02
N GLU A 34 -19.12 12.11 -5.20
CA GLU A 34 -18.46 11.42 -4.09
C GLU A 34 -17.34 10.49 -4.58
N GLU A 35 -17.52 9.74 -5.66
CA GLU A 35 -16.48 8.83 -6.17
C GLU A 35 -15.28 9.61 -6.71
N LYS A 36 -15.53 10.69 -7.46
CA LYS A 36 -14.46 11.55 -7.97
C LYS A 36 -13.67 12.18 -6.83
N PHE A 37 -14.37 12.76 -5.86
CA PHE A 37 -13.74 13.34 -4.67
C PHE A 37 -12.95 12.29 -3.88
N ARG A 38 -13.51 11.10 -3.72
CA ARG A 38 -12.87 9.98 -3.03
C ARG A 38 -11.59 9.53 -3.73
N SER A 39 -11.60 9.34 -5.06
CA SER A 39 -10.39 8.99 -5.82
C SER A 39 -9.28 10.02 -5.57
N LEU A 40 -9.63 11.30 -5.65
CA LEU A 40 -8.72 12.44 -5.46
C LEU A 40 -8.10 12.48 -4.06
N ARG A 41 -8.94 12.41 -3.00
CA ARG A 41 -8.45 12.49 -1.62
C ARG A 41 -7.66 11.24 -1.21
N LEU A 42 -8.03 10.07 -1.75
CA LEU A 42 -7.28 8.82 -1.53
C LEU A 42 -5.87 8.92 -2.10
N ALA A 43 -5.69 9.51 -3.27
CA ALA A 43 -4.36 9.76 -3.85
C ALA A 43 -3.53 10.79 -3.05
N ARG A 44 -4.11 11.41 -2.01
CA ARG A 44 -3.50 12.37 -1.08
C ARG A 44 -3.51 11.85 0.36
N GLY A 45 -3.57 10.52 0.53
CA GLY A 45 -3.46 9.88 1.85
C GLY A 45 -4.68 10.02 2.75
N VAL A 46 -5.77 10.67 2.31
CA VAL A 46 -6.99 10.90 3.10
C VAL A 46 -8.01 9.79 2.86
N TYR A 47 -8.25 8.97 3.89
CA TYR A 47 -9.09 7.77 3.83
C TYR A 47 -10.17 7.86 4.91
N GLY A 48 -11.45 7.76 4.57
CA GLY A 48 -12.51 7.72 5.56
C GLY A 48 -12.48 6.42 6.36
N GLN A 49 -12.78 6.56 7.63
CA GLN A 49 -12.72 5.47 8.60
C GLN A 49 -14.13 4.99 8.97
N ARG A 50 -14.21 4.02 9.89
CA ARG A 50 -15.47 3.44 10.37
C ARG A 50 -16.38 4.46 11.05
N GLN A 51 -15.79 5.46 11.69
CA GLN A 51 -16.51 6.55 12.35
C GLN A 51 -16.85 7.64 11.33
N GLU A 52 -18.09 8.10 11.35
CA GLU A 52 -18.57 9.15 10.44
C GLU A 52 -17.92 10.51 10.75
N GLY A 53 -17.82 11.36 9.72
CA GLY A 53 -17.32 12.74 9.83
C GLY A 53 -15.81 12.89 9.99
N VAL A 54 -15.06 11.80 10.13
CA VAL A 54 -13.60 11.83 10.34
C VAL A 54 -12.83 10.93 9.38
N GLN A 55 -11.54 11.21 9.24
CA GLN A 55 -10.64 10.58 8.30
C GLN A 55 -9.42 9.97 9.03
N MET A 56 -8.92 8.87 8.48
CA MET A 56 -7.56 8.38 8.65
C MET A 56 -6.66 9.05 7.62
N ILE A 57 -5.53 9.55 8.07
CA ILE A 57 -4.48 10.12 7.23
C ILE A 57 -3.29 9.17 7.24
N ARG A 58 -2.84 8.76 6.06
CA ARG A 58 -1.63 7.95 5.89
C ARG A 58 -0.49 8.81 5.39
N ILE A 59 0.59 8.82 6.16
CA ILE A 59 1.84 9.52 5.88
C ILE A 59 2.78 8.56 5.15
N LYS A 60 3.22 8.92 3.94
CA LYS A 60 4.10 8.07 3.12
C LYS A 60 5.54 8.27 3.56
N LEU A 61 6.17 7.21 4.07
CA LEU A 61 7.54 7.26 4.62
C LEU A 61 8.41 6.26 3.85
N PRO A 62 9.07 6.72 2.76
CA PRO A 62 9.88 5.86 1.90
C PRO A 62 10.84 4.99 2.71
N PHE A 63 10.83 3.69 2.43
CA PHE A 63 11.66 2.66 3.07
C PHE A 63 11.65 2.69 4.61
N GLY A 64 10.64 3.31 5.21
CA GLY A 64 10.43 3.40 6.64
C GLY A 64 11.35 4.36 7.39
N LYS A 65 12.27 5.07 6.73
CA LYS A 65 13.19 6.00 7.40
C LYS A 65 12.44 7.26 7.84
N VAL A 66 12.63 7.64 9.10
CA VAL A 66 12.07 8.86 9.69
C VAL A 66 13.16 9.58 10.46
N LEU A 67 13.45 10.82 10.09
CA LEU A 67 14.39 11.67 10.83
C LEU A 67 13.75 12.20 12.13
N SER A 68 14.56 12.58 13.12
CA SER A 68 14.06 13.10 14.40
C SER A 68 13.14 14.31 14.22
N ASN A 69 13.50 15.27 13.36
CA ASN A 69 12.67 16.45 13.07
C ASN A 69 11.34 16.05 12.40
N GLN A 70 11.35 15.07 11.51
CA GLN A 70 10.13 14.54 10.89
C GLN A 70 9.22 13.87 11.92
N LEU A 71 9.78 13.10 12.85
CA LEU A 71 8.98 12.49 13.93
C LEU A 71 8.37 13.54 14.86
N LEU A 72 9.11 14.60 15.19
CA LEU A 72 8.60 15.74 15.94
C LEU A 72 7.47 16.45 15.19
N ARG A 73 7.63 16.68 13.87
CA ARG A 73 6.59 17.25 13.01
C ARG A 73 5.33 16.42 12.99
N ILE A 74 5.47 15.11 12.80
CA ILE A 74 4.34 14.17 12.80
C ILE A 74 3.64 14.17 14.17
N ALA A 75 4.39 14.32 15.26
CA ALA A 75 3.81 14.45 16.59
C ALA A 75 3.02 15.75 16.76
N ASP A 76 3.57 16.91 16.34
CA ASP A 76 2.86 18.20 16.36
C ASP A 76 1.54 18.14 15.59
N VAL A 77 1.59 17.55 14.40
CA VAL A 77 0.42 17.37 13.55
C VAL A 77 -0.61 16.42 14.19
N SER A 78 -0.17 15.34 14.84
CA SER A 78 -1.09 14.40 15.47
C SER A 78 -1.76 14.99 16.73
N ASP A 79 -1.08 15.87 17.46
CA ASP A 79 -1.64 16.59 18.60
C ASP A 79 -2.65 17.66 18.16
N GLU A 80 -2.35 18.41 17.10
CA GLU A 80 -3.17 19.53 16.61
C GLU A 80 -4.43 19.09 15.85
N TYR A 81 -4.31 18.06 15.01
CA TYR A 81 -5.37 17.68 14.06
C TYR A 81 -6.02 16.33 14.38
N SER A 82 -5.49 15.58 15.34
CA SER A 82 -5.85 14.18 15.64
C SER A 82 -5.95 14.01 17.17
N ARG A 83 -5.54 12.86 17.70
CA ARG A 83 -5.66 12.47 19.11
C ARG A 83 -4.32 12.07 19.74
N GLY A 84 -3.19 12.48 19.15
CA GLY A 84 -1.85 12.13 19.65
C GLY A 84 -1.48 10.64 19.53
N ARG A 85 -2.23 9.83 18.77
CA ARG A 85 -1.91 8.41 18.50
C ARG A 85 -1.26 8.24 17.13
N LEU A 86 -0.13 7.55 17.07
CA LEU A 86 0.60 7.19 15.86
C LEU A 86 0.55 5.68 15.64
N HIS A 87 0.11 5.24 14.46
CA HIS A 87 0.00 3.82 14.12
C HIS A 87 0.98 3.43 13.02
N ILE A 88 1.92 2.54 13.31
CA ILE A 88 2.90 1.99 12.37
C ILE A 88 2.22 0.92 11.52
N THR A 89 2.42 1.01 10.21
CA THR A 89 1.80 0.09 9.25
C THR A 89 2.76 -1.00 8.80
N THR A 90 2.21 -2.11 8.29
CA THR A 90 2.97 -3.18 7.62
C THR A 90 3.60 -2.77 6.28
N ARG A 91 3.57 -1.48 5.95
CA ARG A 91 4.26 -0.86 4.81
C ARG A 91 5.18 0.28 5.25
N GLN A 92 5.58 0.29 6.52
CA GLN A 92 6.53 1.27 7.07
C GLN A 92 6.05 2.73 7.03
N ASP A 93 4.75 2.96 6.81
CA ASP A 93 4.08 4.26 6.94
C ASP A 93 3.60 4.50 8.39
N ILE A 94 3.23 5.75 8.70
CA ILE A 94 2.44 6.13 9.89
C ILE A 94 1.01 6.47 9.48
N GLN A 95 0.03 6.05 10.29
CA GLN A 95 -1.34 6.52 10.21
C GLN A 95 -1.73 7.31 11.46
N ILE A 96 -2.42 8.43 11.25
CA ILE A 96 -3.16 9.17 12.27
C ILE A 96 -4.66 9.09 11.95
N HIS A 97 -5.52 9.15 12.96
CA HIS A 97 -6.95 8.85 12.84
C HIS A 97 -7.78 9.96 13.47
N HIS A 98 -9.07 10.00 13.18
CA HIS A 98 -10.00 11.01 13.70
C HIS A 98 -9.73 12.45 13.25
N VAL A 99 -9.19 12.62 12.05
CA VAL A 99 -8.92 13.95 11.47
C VAL A 99 -10.16 14.51 10.78
N ASP A 100 -10.50 15.77 11.00
CA ASP A 100 -11.55 16.48 10.24
C ASP A 100 -11.12 16.64 8.78
N LEU A 101 -11.98 16.22 7.85
CA LEU A 101 -11.76 16.35 6.41
C LEU A 101 -11.39 17.78 6.01
N ASN A 102 -12.06 18.78 6.57
CA ASN A 102 -11.86 20.19 6.21
C ASN A 102 -10.50 20.74 6.63
N ARG A 103 -9.86 20.13 7.64
CA ARG A 103 -8.54 20.51 8.14
C ARG A 103 -7.40 19.76 7.45
N THR A 104 -7.70 18.79 6.60
CA THR A 104 -6.66 18.00 5.91
C THR A 104 -5.70 18.82 5.03
N PRO A 105 -6.10 19.94 4.38
CA PRO A 105 -5.15 20.79 3.67
C PRO A 105 -4.13 21.49 4.60
N GLU A 106 -4.58 21.99 5.75
CA GLU A 106 -3.72 22.65 6.75
C GLU A 106 -2.76 21.63 7.39
N LEU A 107 -3.29 20.46 7.74
CA LEU A 107 -2.50 19.32 8.22
C LEU A 107 -1.38 18.96 7.25
N TRP A 108 -1.71 18.86 5.96
CA TRP A 108 -0.74 18.50 4.94
C TRP A 108 0.31 19.61 4.76
N ALA A 109 -0.11 20.89 4.79
CA ALA A 109 0.81 22.02 4.75
C ALA A 109 1.81 21.99 5.91
N ASP A 110 1.39 21.63 7.13
CA ASP A 110 2.30 21.52 8.27
C ASP A 110 3.30 20.38 8.10
N LEU A 111 2.86 19.20 7.66
CA LEU A 111 3.76 18.05 7.42
C LEU A 111 4.86 18.38 6.39
N GLU A 112 4.52 19.10 5.32
CA GLU A 112 5.45 19.42 4.23
C GLU A 112 6.54 20.43 4.65
N LYS A 113 6.44 21.06 5.83
CA LYS A 113 7.52 21.90 6.40
C LYS A 113 8.80 21.12 6.74
N ASP A 114 8.70 19.81 6.88
CA ASP A 114 9.84 18.91 7.13
C ASP A 114 9.89 17.78 6.07
N ASP A 115 9.44 18.08 4.84
CA ASP A 115 9.42 17.17 3.69
C ASP A 115 8.63 15.85 3.95
N VAL A 116 7.60 15.92 4.79
CA VAL A 116 6.74 14.76 5.08
C VAL A 116 5.49 14.80 4.20
N THR A 117 5.35 13.85 3.28
CA THR A 117 4.27 13.86 2.29
C THR A 117 3.15 12.85 2.55
N LEU A 118 1.93 13.21 2.14
CA LEU A 118 0.76 12.31 2.08
C LEU A 118 0.51 11.76 0.66
N ARG A 119 1.21 12.32 -0.33
CA ARG A 119 0.93 12.07 -1.75
C ARG A 119 1.15 10.59 -2.07
N GLU A 120 0.13 9.98 -2.67
CA GLU A 120 0.10 8.58 -3.11
C GLU A 120 0.25 7.52 -2.01
N ALA A 121 0.09 7.89 -0.73
CA ALA A 121 0.05 6.90 0.36
C ALA A 121 -1.13 5.92 0.22
N CYS A 122 -2.23 6.39 -0.37
CA CYS A 122 -3.47 5.67 -0.65
C CYS A 122 -3.85 5.76 -2.14
N GLY A 123 -5.05 5.30 -2.51
CA GLY A 123 -5.51 5.36 -3.92
C GLY A 123 -5.00 4.23 -4.82
N ASN A 124 -5.24 4.40 -6.13
CA ASN A 124 -4.77 3.51 -7.19
C ASN A 124 -3.47 4.05 -7.80
N THR A 125 -2.47 4.17 -6.94
CA THR A 125 -1.16 4.75 -7.23
C THR A 125 -0.05 3.77 -6.83
N VAL A 126 1.20 4.16 -7.07
CA VAL A 126 2.37 3.52 -6.45
C VAL A 126 2.37 3.88 -4.97
N ARG A 127 2.18 2.86 -4.12
CA ARG A 127 2.16 3.00 -2.66
C ARG A 127 3.57 3.24 -2.14
N ASN A 128 3.72 3.27 -0.81
CA ASN A 128 5.05 3.35 -0.21
C ASN A 128 5.98 2.26 -0.76
N VAL A 129 7.19 2.70 -1.12
CA VAL A 129 8.31 1.85 -1.54
C VAL A 129 8.95 1.34 -0.25
N THR A 130 8.78 0.06 0.04
CA THR A 130 9.30 -0.53 1.29
C THR A 130 10.70 -1.08 1.08
N ALA A 131 11.50 -1.14 2.14
CA ALA A 131 12.79 -1.83 2.13
C ALA A 131 12.97 -2.67 3.40
N SER A 132 13.94 -3.59 3.41
CA SER A 132 14.42 -4.19 4.66
C SER A 132 14.75 -3.08 5.67
N GLU A 133 14.29 -3.23 6.91
CA GLU A 133 14.58 -2.24 7.96
C GLU A 133 16.08 -2.09 8.25
N THR A 134 16.88 -3.10 7.93
CA THR A 134 18.34 -3.13 8.11
C THR A 134 19.13 -2.62 6.91
N ALA A 135 18.49 -2.08 5.86
CA ALA A 135 19.21 -1.57 4.67
C ALA A 135 20.34 -0.58 5.03
N GLY A 136 21.55 -0.80 4.52
CA GLY A 136 22.72 0.01 4.83
C GLY A 136 23.46 -0.39 6.11
N ILE A 137 22.89 -1.25 6.94
CA ILE A 137 23.50 -1.74 8.19
C ILE A 137 23.55 -3.28 8.27
N ASP A 138 22.80 -3.99 7.43
CA ASP A 138 22.76 -5.45 7.37
C ASP A 138 24.17 -6.02 7.14
N VAL A 139 24.55 -7.03 7.93
CA VAL A 139 25.86 -7.70 7.84
C VAL A 139 25.99 -8.57 6.58
N ASN A 140 24.86 -8.97 6.00
CA ASN A 140 24.78 -9.87 4.86
C ASN A 140 24.42 -9.15 3.55
N GLU A 141 24.16 -7.85 3.56
CA GLU A 141 23.77 -7.15 2.33
C GLU A 141 24.94 -6.99 1.35
N PRO A 142 24.74 -7.28 0.05
CA PRO A 142 25.77 -7.01 -0.96
C PRO A 142 26.08 -5.51 -1.10
N PHE A 143 25.06 -4.65 -0.95
CA PHE A 143 25.16 -3.20 -0.94
C PHE A 143 23.88 -2.60 -0.33
N ASP A 144 23.94 -1.34 0.11
CA ASP A 144 22.79 -0.61 0.67
C ASP A 144 21.72 -0.35 -0.40
N VAL A 145 20.49 -0.83 -0.16
CA VAL A 145 19.35 -0.65 -1.08
C VAL A 145 18.62 0.68 -0.92
N SER A 146 18.90 1.45 0.14
CA SER A 146 18.24 2.73 0.45
C SER A 146 18.32 3.76 -0.68
N PRO A 147 19.47 3.98 -1.35
CA PRO A 147 19.57 4.91 -2.47
C PRO A 147 18.63 4.55 -3.64
N TYR A 148 18.42 3.26 -3.87
CA TYR A 148 17.59 2.75 -4.95
C TYR A 148 16.10 2.87 -4.62
N ALA A 149 15.72 2.57 -3.37
CA ALA A 149 14.35 2.77 -2.89
C ALA A 149 13.95 4.25 -2.92
N ASP A 150 14.86 5.14 -2.50
CA ASP A 150 14.67 6.60 -2.54
C ASP A 150 14.54 7.11 -3.99
N ALA A 151 15.42 6.68 -4.90
CA ALA A 151 15.36 7.05 -6.32
C ALA A 151 14.03 6.61 -6.98
N VAL A 152 13.58 5.38 -6.73
CA VAL A 152 12.28 4.88 -7.22
C VAL A 152 11.12 5.69 -6.63
N PHE A 153 11.16 5.99 -5.33
CA PHE A 153 10.15 6.83 -4.70
C PHE A 153 10.08 8.21 -5.37
N LYS A 154 11.22 8.90 -5.49
CA LYS A 154 11.29 10.25 -6.08
C LYS A 154 10.86 10.28 -7.54
N PHE A 155 11.27 9.29 -8.33
CA PHE A 155 10.95 9.25 -9.76
C PHE A 155 9.46 9.02 -10.04
N PHE A 156 8.82 8.13 -9.28
CA PHE A 156 7.41 7.77 -9.51
C PHE A 156 6.41 8.61 -8.71
N LEU A 157 6.87 9.37 -7.72
CA LEU A 157 6.01 10.32 -7.01
C LEU A 157 5.55 11.43 -7.96
N ARG A 158 4.23 11.65 -8.05
CA ARG A 158 3.57 12.59 -8.97
C ARG A 158 3.76 12.27 -10.45
N ASN A 159 4.33 11.11 -10.79
CA ASN A 159 4.43 10.69 -12.17
C ASN A 159 3.00 10.47 -12.75
N PRO A 160 2.67 11.02 -13.93
CA PRO A 160 1.33 10.92 -14.51
C PRO A 160 0.79 9.49 -14.64
N ILE A 161 1.67 8.53 -14.96
CA ILE A 161 1.33 7.10 -15.10
C ILE A 161 0.81 6.51 -13.77
N CYS A 162 1.27 7.07 -12.66
CA CYS A 162 0.98 6.58 -11.32
C CYS A 162 -0.28 7.19 -10.69
N GLN A 163 -0.99 8.10 -11.37
CA GLN A 163 -2.09 8.85 -10.74
C GLN A 163 -3.45 8.12 -10.77
N GLU A 164 -3.71 7.31 -11.80
CA GLU A 164 -5.04 6.72 -12.04
C GLU A 164 -4.97 5.25 -12.52
N MET A 165 -4.08 4.44 -11.94
CA MET A 165 -3.93 3.04 -12.33
C MET A 165 -5.17 2.19 -12.02
N GLY A 166 -5.23 0.95 -12.55
CA GLY A 166 -6.36 0.05 -12.33
C GLY A 166 -6.54 -0.31 -10.85
N ARG A 167 -5.42 -0.42 -10.11
CA ARG A 167 -5.42 -0.62 -8.66
C ARG A 167 -4.09 -0.17 -8.05
N LYS A 168 -4.00 -0.20 -6.73
CA LYS A 168 -2.75 0.03 -5.98
C LYS A 168 -1.61 -0.85 -6.54
N PHE A 169 -0.42 -0.27 -6.64
CA PHE A 169 0.82 -0.93 -7.00
C PHE A 169 1.80 -0.83 -5.82
N LYS A 170 2.46 -1.93 -5.45
CA LYS A 170 3.35 -2.00 -4.29
C LYS A 170 4.73 -2.47 -4.70
N VAL A 171 5.75 -1.73 -4.23
CA VAL A 171 7.16 -2.01 -4.51
C VAL A 171 7.89 -2.36 -3.21
N SER A 172 8.85 -3.29 -3.28
CA SER A 172 9.78 -3.54 -2.18
C SER A 172 11.23 -3.76 -2.63
N PHE A 173 12.16 -3.48 -1.71
CA PHE A 173 13.57 -3.77 -1.82
C PHE A 173 14.01 -4.67 -0.65
N SER A 174 14.74 -5.74 -0.92
CA SER A 174 15.40 -6.56 0.08
C SER A 174 16.91 -6.38 0.01
N SER A 175 17.54 -6.23 1.17
CA SER A 175 18.99 -5.99 1.30
C SER A 175 19.81 -7.25 1.03
N SER A 176 19.26 -8.43 1.25
CA SER A 176 19.98 -9.70 1.09
C SER A 176 19.06 -10.84 0.66
N ASP A 177 19.66 -12.02 0.47
CA ASP A 177 19.01 -13.27 0.10
C ASP A 177 18.03 -13.78 1.17
N GLU A 178 18.01 -13.21 2.37
CA GLU A 178 16.97 -13.51 3.36
C GLU A 178 15.59 -12.96 2.96
N ASP A 179 15.53 -12.10 1.93
CA ASP A 179 14.31 -11.46 1.42
C ASP A 179 13.45 -10.80 2.53
N THR A 180 14.08 -10.09 3.46
CA THR A 180 13.38 -9.38 4.55
C THR A 180 12.48 -8.25 4.04
N GLY A 181 12.70 -7.77 2.81
CA GLY A 181 11.79 -6.89 2.08
C GLY A 181 10.53 -7.57 1.51
N LEU A 182 10.44 -8.90 1.59
CA LEU A 182 9.32 -9.74 1.14
C LEU A 182 8.96 -9.54 -0.34
N ALA A 183 9.94 -9.54 -1.23
CA ALA A 183 9.80 -9.30 -2.66
C ALA A 183 8.72 -10.18 -3.32
N TYR A 184 8.59 -11.43 -2.87
CA TYR A 184 7.66 -12.43 -3.43
C TYR A 184 6.16 -12.10 -3.29
N MET A 185 5.78 -11.10 -2.49
CA MET A 185 4.37 -10.73 -2.27
C MET A 185 4.02 -9.30 -2.75
N HIS A 186 4.93 -8.63 -3.43
CA HIS A 186 4.77 -7.28 -3.97
C HIS A 186 4.40 -7.31 -5.46
N ASP A 187 3.83 -6.21 -5.97
CA ASP A 187 3.57 -6.12 -7.41
C ASP A 187 4.91 -6.12 -8.17
N LEU A 188 5.93 -5.45 -7.63
CA LEU A 188 7.32 -5.54 -8.09
C LEU A 188 8.27 -5.56 -6.88
N GLY A 189 9.15 -6.55 -6.80
CA GLY A 189 10.10 -6.70 -5.69
C GLY A 189 11.53 -6.82 -6.19
N PHE A 190 12.49 -6.23 -5.48
CA PHE A 190 13.90 -6.21 -5.85
C PHE A 190 14.74 -6.81 -4.73
N ILE A 191 15.63 -7.75 -5.03
CA ILE A 191 16.54 -8.36 -4.05
C ILE A 191 17.97 -8.07 -4.50
N ALA A 192 18.77 -7.44 -3.65
CA ALA A 192 20.12 -6.99 -4.00
C ALA A 192 21.01 -8.16 -4.44
N LYS A 193 21.71 -8.00 -5.57
CA LYS A 193 22.66 -8.98 -6.12
C LYS A 193 23.88 -8.26 -6.70
N ILE A 194 25.05 -8.88 -6.59
CA ILE A 194 26.24 -8.47 -7.34
C ILE A 194 26.54 -9.55 -8.37
N LYS A 195 26.72 -9.14 -9.63
CA LYS A 195 27.15 -10.02 -10.72
C LYS A 195 28.27 -9.35 -11.49
N ASP A 196 29.42 -10.02 -11.59
CA ASP A 196 30.59 -9.53 -12.32
C ASP A 196 31.04 -8.11 -11.89
N GLY A 197 30.93 -7.81 -10.58
CA GLY A 197 31.23 -6.50 -10.01
C GLY A 197 30.15 -5.43 -10.22
N VAL A 198 29.08 -5.72 -10.96
CA VAL A 198 27.95 -4.82 -11.21
C VAL A 198 26.88 -5.00 -10.14
N ARG A 199 26.41 -3.90 -9.57
CA ARG A 199 25.25 -3.88 -8.67
C ARG A 199 23.96 -3.99 -9.46
N GLY A 200 23.11 -4.93 -9.06
CA GLY A 200 21.81 -5.15 -9.65
C GLY A 200 20.89 -5.90 -8.70
N PHE A 201 19.80 -6.41 -9.24
CA PHE A 201 18.74 -7.00 -8.45
C PHE A 201 18.16 -8.24 -9.12
N LYS A 202 17.86 -9.28 -8.33
CA LYS A 202 16.84 -10.25 -8.73
C LYS A 202 15.48 -9.55 -8.62
N VAL A 203 14.63 -9.67 -9.64
CA VAL A 203 13.37 -8.95 -9.74
C VAL A 203 12.19 -9.91 -9.75
N MET A 204 11.27 -9.72 -8.83
CA MET A 204 10.04 -10.49 -8.66
C MET A 204 8.84 -9.67 -9.14
N LEU A 205 7.88 -10.30 -9.83
CA LEU A 205 6.74 -9.63 -10.47
C LEU A 205 5.40 -10.29 -10.13
N GLY A 206 4.38 -9.48 -9.82
CA GLY A 206 2.99 -9.94 -9.79
C GLY A 206 2.55 -10.66 -8.51
N GLY A 207 3.22 -10.42 -7.39
CA GLY A 207 2.84 -10.94 -6.09
C GLY A 207 1.63 -10.21 -5.47
N GLY A 208 1.02 -10.84 -4.46
CA GLY A 208 0.09 -10.14 -3.60
C GLY A 208 -0.82 -11.06 -2.80
N LEU A 209 -1.02 -10.70 -1.53
CA LEU A 209 -1.92 -11.40 -0.60
C LEU A 209 -3.41 -11.17 -0.94
N GLY A 210 -4.14 -10.35 -0.19
CA GLY A 210 -5.59 -10.23 -0.34
C GLY A 210 -6.32 -11.54 -0.03
N SER A 211 -7.54 -11.70 -0.54
CA SER A 211 -8.37 -12.89 -0.27
C SER A 211 -7.86 -14.17 -0.93
N GLN A 212 -7.09 -14.02 -2.00
CA GLN A 212 -6.48 -15.10 -2.79
C GLN A 212 -5.00 -14.78 -2.97
N PRO A 213 -4.09 -15.22 -2.09
CA PRO A 213 -2.67 -14.91 -2.22
C PRO A 213 -2.11 -15.48 -3.53
N ARG A 214 -1.17 -14.75 -4.13
CA ARG A 214 -0.38 -15.18 -5.29
C ARG A 214 1.08 -14.85 -5.04
N HIS A 215 1.95 -15.80 -5.37
CA HIS A 215 3.39 -15.63 -5.34
C HIS A 215 3.82 -14.82 -6.56
N ALA A 216 4.86 -13.99 -6.43
CA ALA A 216 5.45 -13.29 -7.56
C ALA A 216 6.29 -14.24 -8.41
N ASP A 217 6.34 -14.03 -9.72
CA ASP A 217 7.22 -14.79 -10.62
C ASP A 217 8.58 -14.08 -10.73
N GLU A 218 9.63 -14.83 -11.05
CA GLU A 218 10.91 -14.23 -11.40
C GLU A 218 10.81 -13.53 -12.77
N LEU A 219 11.02 -12.22 -12.77
CA LEU A 219 11.07 -11.41 -13.99
C LEU A 219 12.51 -11.36 -14.53
N TYR A 220 13.47 -11.08 -13.66
CA TYR A 220 14.90 -11.11 -13.97
C TYR A 220 15.67 -11.80 -12.83
N SER A 221 16.54 -12.74 -13.16
CA SER A 221 17.52 -13.28 -12.20
C SER A 221 18.56 -12.24 -11.81
N PHE A 222 18.84 -11.29 -12.70
CA PHE A 222 19.69 -10.13 -12.45
C PHE A 222 19.31 -8.98 -13.40
N LEU A 223 18.94 -7.84 -12.83
CA LEU A 223 18.70 -6.58 -13.50
C LEU A 223 19.73 -5.54 -13.01
N PRO A 224 20.58 -4.99 -13.90
CA PRO A 224 21.49 -3.90 -13.54
C PRO A 224 20.73 -2.72 -12.91
N SER A 225 21.35 -2.08 -11.92
CA SER A 225 20.65 -1.06 -11.13
C SER A 225 20.21 0.19 -11.92
N ASP A 226 20.90 0.53 -13.01
CA ASP A 226 20.52 1.62 -13.91
C ASP A 226 19.25 1.32 -14.73
N LYS A 227 18.77 0.07 -14.72
CA LYS A 227 17.58 -0.39 -15.45
C LYS A 227 16.32 -0.47 -14.60
N ILE A 228 16.41 -0.21 -13.29
CA ILE A 228 15.26 -0.31 -12.37
C ILE A 228 14.10 0.59 -12.82
N ILE A 229 14.39 1.87 -13.05
CA ILE A 229 13.39 2.87 -13.43
C ILE A 229 12.74 2.54 -14.79
N PRO A 230 13.48 2.32 -15.89
CA PRO A 230 12.85 1.97 -17.18
C PRO A 230 12.06 0.66 -17.14
N VAL A 231 12.54 -0.37 -16.45
CA VAL A 231 11.78 -1.63 -16.32
C VAL A 231 10.48 -1.39 -15.55
N MET A 232 10.54 -0.66 -14.42
CA MET A 232 9.36 -0.38 -13.62
C MET A 232 8.35 0.49 -14.38
N GLU A 233 8.81 1.48 -15.15
CA GLU A 233 7.92 2.29 -16.00
C GLU A 233 7.21 1.44 -17.05
N GLY A 234 7.92 0.51 -17.71
CA GLY A 234 7.32 -0.44 -18.65
C GLY A 234 6.25 -1.32 -17.98
N VAL A 235 6.56 -1.89 -16.81
CA VAL A 235 5.61 -2.68 -16.01
C VAL A 235 4.36 -1.85 -15.64
N LEU A 236 4.54 -0.60 -15.22
CA LEU A 236 3.44 0.30 -14.86
C LEU A 236 2.57 0.64 -16.07
N ARG A 237 3.16 0.92 -17.24
CA ARG A 237 2.44 1.19 -18.50
C ARG A 237 1.60 -0.01 -18.93
N VAL A 238 2.15 -1.21 -18.85
CA VAL A 238 1.41 -2.46 -19.13
C VAL A 238 0.26 -2.63 -18.14
N PHE A 239 0.52 -2.45 -16.84
CA PHE A 239 -0.54 -2.58 -15.83
C PHE A 239 -1.63 -1.51 -15.98
N ASP A 240 -1.27 -0.27 -16.33
CA ASP A 240 -2.23 0.81 -16.55
C ASP A 240 -3.12 0.53 -17.78
N ARG A 241 -2.52 0.06 -18.88
CA ARG A 241 -3.22 -0.16 -20.14
C ARG A 241 -4.12 -1.38 -20.14
N TYR A 242 -3.62 -2.50 -19.62
CA TYR A 242 -4.27 -3.80 -19.67
C TYR A 242 -4.94 -4.21 -18.34
N GLY A 243 -4.69 -3.48 -17.26
CA GLY A 243 -5.27 -3.77 -15.94
C GLY A 243 -6.79 -3.60 -15.92
N GLU A 244 -7.46 -4.52 -15.21
CA GLU A 244 -8.90 -4.52 -14.98
C GLU A 244 -9.34 -3.34 -14.10
N ARG A 245 -10.35 -2.58 -14.56
CA ARG A 245 -10.84 -1.34 -13.93
C ARG A 245 -12.29 -1.38 -13.47
N ARG A 246 -13.06 -2.39 -13.91
CA ARG A 246 -14.47 -2.61 -13.53
C ARG A 246 -14.55 -3.46 -12.27
N SER A 247 -13.93 -4.64 -12.26
CA SER A 247 -13.97 -5.57 -11.13
C SER A 247 -12.76 -5.39 -10.22
N ARG A 248 -12.98 -4.72 -9.10
CA ARG A 248 -11.94 -4.42 -8.11
C ARG A 248 -11.31 -5.66 -7.49
N ALA A 249 -12.09 -6.74 -7.36
CA ALA A 249 -11.61 -8.02 -6.85
C ALA A 249 -10.57 -8.65 -7.80
N LYS A 250 -10.56 -8.23 -9.07
CA LYS A 250 -9.67 -8.71 -10.14
C LYS A 250 -8.70 -7.62 -10.66
N ALA A 251 -8.75 -6.41 -10.11
CA ALA A 251 -8.01 -5.24 -10.63
C ALA A 251 -6.50 -5.20 -10.29
N ARG A 252 -5.98 -6.12 -9.48
CA ARG A 252 -4.54 -6.17 -9.14
C ARG A 252 -3.76 -6.83 -10.27
N MET A 253 -2.52 -6.38 -10.50
CA MET A 253 -1.65 -6.89 -11.57
C MET A 253 -1.47 -8.42 -11.56
N LYS A 254 -1.48 -9.03 -10.37
CA LYS A 254 -1.44 -10.49 -10.22
C LYS A 254 -2.53 -11.25 -11.01
N PHE A 255 -3.69 -10.64 -11.23
CA PHE A 255 -4.76 -11.23 -12.03
C PHE A 255 -4.51 -11.02 -13.52
N LEU A 256 -4.02 -9.84 -13.92
CA LEU A 256 -3.59 -9.58 -15.29
C LEU A 256 -2.55 -10.62 -15.74
N ILE A 257 -1.50 -10.86 -14.93
CA ILE A 257 -0.47 -11.86 -15.24
C ILE A 257 -1.05 -13.27 -15.26
N LYS A 258 -2.00 -13.58 -14.38
CA LYS A 258 -2.70 -14.88 -14.40
C LYS A 258 -3.50 -15.08 -15.69
N ASP A 259 -4.11 -14.01 -16.21
CA ASP A 259 -4.99 -14.07 -17.36
C ASP A 259 -4.21 -14.12 -18.69
N ILE A 260 -3.12 -13.36 -18.83
CA ILE A 260 -2.34 -13.30 -20.09
C ILE A 260 -1.09 -14.20 -20.09
N GLY A 261 -0.61 -14.62 -18.91
CA GLY A 261 0.63 -15.38 -18.76
C GLY A 261 1.87 -14.49 -18.61
N LEU A 262 2.92 -15.04 -17.98
CA LEU A 262 4.17 -14.31 -17.71
C LEU A 262 4.90 -13.93 -19.00
N ASP A 263 4.98 -14.84 -19.97
CA ASP A 263 5.73 -14.61 -21.22
C ASP A 263 5.10 -13.49 -22.06
N ALA A 264 3.78 -13.53 -22.24
CA ALA A 264 3.05 -12.45 -22.92
C ALA A 264 3.20 -11.11 -22.17
N PHE A 265 3.21 -11.13 -20.83
CA PHE A 265 3.46 -9.92 -20.05
C PHE A 265 4.87 -9.35 -20.31
N LYS A 266 5.91 -10.21 -20.38
CA LYS A 266 7.29 -9.81 -20.69
C LYS A 266 7.39 -9.18 -22.08
N GLU A 267 6.76 -9.78 -23.09
CA GLU A 267 6.70 -9.22 -24.45
C GLU A 267 6.05 -7.83 -24.48
N LEU A 268 5.00 -7.61 -23.69
CA LEU A 268 4.36 -6.30 -23.58
C LEU A 268 5.28 -5.27 -22.90
N VAL A 269 6.02 -5.67 -21.86
CA VAL A 269 6.99 -4.77 -21.18
C VAL A 269 8.13 -4.38 -22.11
N ASP A 270 8.64 -5.34 -22.89
CA ASP A 270 9.68 -5.10 -23.90
C ASP A 270 9.18 -4.15 -24.99
N ALA A 271 7.93 -4.32 -25.45
CA ALA A 271 7.31 -3.44 -26.43
C ALA A 271 7.11 -2.00 -25.92
N GLU A 272 6.85 -1.81 -24.62
CA GLU A 272 6.76 -0.47 -24.04
C GLU A 272 8.12 0.23 -23.93
N GLN A 273 9.25 -0.49 -24.03
CA GLN A 273 10.57 0.12 -23.90
C GLN A 273 10.78 1.24 -24.91
N ASN A 274 10.21 1.20 -26.11
CA ASN A 274 10.33 2.27 -27.12
C ASN A 274 9.76 3.61 -26.62
N ALA A 275 8.62 3.58 -25.93
CA ALA A 275 7.90 4.74 -25.39
C ALA A 275 8.60 5.42 -24.21
N ILE A 276 9.52 4.72 -23.56
CA ILE A 276 10.20 5.19 -22.34
C ILE A 276 11.33 6.13 -22.72
N GLU A 277 11.36 7.33 -22.14
CA GLU A 277 12.38 8.34 -22.43
C GLU A 277 13.78 7.86 -22.06
N PHE A 278 13.95 7.40 -20.83
CA PHE A 278 15.24 7.01 -20.29
C PHE A 278 15.43 5.51 -20.35
N LYS A 279 16.28 5.02 -21.27
CA LYS A 279 16.60 3.58 -21.35
C LYS A 279 17.56 3.12 -20.24
N SER A 280 18.21 4.05 -19.56
CA SER A 280 19.12 3.84 -18.44
C SER A 280 19.06 5.08 -17.56
N VAL A 281 18.87 4.89 -16.26
CA VAL A 281 18.86 5.94 -15.26
C VAL A 281 19.88 5.55 -14.18
N PRO A 282 21.13 6.04 -14.28
CA PRO A 282 22.12 5.81 -13.24
C PRO A 282 21.63 6.34 -11.89
N ILE A 283 21.69 5.49 -10.87
CA ILE A 283 21.36 5.87 -9.49
C ILE A 283 22.68 6.16 -8.77
N ASP A 284 22.88 7.45 -8.47
CA ASP A 284 24.05 7.94 -7.74
C ASP A 284 23.95 7.57 -6.25
N HIS A 285 24.33 6.34 -5.96
CA HIS A 285 24.36 5.81 -4.61
C HIS A 285 25.50 6.39 -3.76
N GLU A 286 26.52 7.02 -4.36
CA GLU A 286 27.64 7.63 -3.62
C GLU A 286 27.24 8.99 -3.04
N SER A 287 26.37 9.72 -3.74
CA SER A 287 25.79 10.97 -3.27
C SER A 287 24.72 10.81 -2.19
N TYR A 288 24.23 9.59 -1.95
CA TYR A 288 23.19 9.33 -0.97
C TYR A 288 23.68 9.67 0.44
N VAL A 289 23.02 10.63 1.07
CA VAL A 289 23.39 11.11 2.41
C VAL A 289 22.86 10.15 3.46
N ALA A 290 23.69 9.17 3.84
CA ALA A 290 23.44 8.32 4.99
C ALA A 290 23.46 9.13 6.29
N SER A 291 22.64 8.73 7.25
CA SER A 291 22.63 9.32 8.59
C SER A 291 23.94 8.99 9.30
N LYS A 292 24.47 9.97 10.05
CA LYS A 292 25.78 9.86 10.68
C LYS A 292 25.59 9.76 12.20
N PRO A 293 26.16 8.73 12.86
CA PRO A 293 26.12 8.65 14.29
C PRO A 293 26.84 9.85 14.93
N VAL A 294 26.26 10.37 15.99
CA VAL A 294 26.89 11.40 16.82
C VAL A 294 28.05 10.82 17.63
N ASN A 295 29.05 11.66 17.92
CA ASN A 295 30.11 11.33 18.86
C ASN A 295 29.83 12.00 20.19
N VAL A 296 29.46 11.21 21.20
CA VAL A 296 29.06 11.70 22.53
C VAL A 296 29.72 10.91 23.64
N GLU A 297 29.91 11.56 24.78
CA GLU A 297 30.35 10.89 26.00
C GLU A 297 29.27 9.93 26.49
N VAL A 298 29.68 8.71 26.86
CA VAL A 298 28.79 7.66 27.34
C VAL A 298 28.32 8.01 28.76
N PRO A 299 27.02 8.23 28.97
CA PRO A 299 26.51 8.49 30.32
C PRO A 299 26.67 7.26 31.22
N GLN A 300 27.14 7.46 32.45
CA GLN A 300 27.14 6.39 33.44
C GLN A 300 25.70 5.98 33.76
N THR A 301 25.41 4.70 33.60
CA THR A 301 24.08 4.14 33.78
C THR A 301 24.15 2.88 34.62
N GLU A 302 23.31 2.79 35.66
CA GLU A 302 23.17 1.61 36.50
C GLU A 302 21.97 0.78 36.03
N ILE A 303 22.19 -0.51 35.74
CA ILE A 303 21.14 -1.45 35.37
C ILE A 303 20.49 -2.01 36.64
N LYS A 304 19.22 -1.66 36.86
CA LYS A 304 18.46 -2.08 38.05
C LYS A 304 18.13 -3.57 38.05
N ASP A 305 17.77 -4.12 36.89
CA ASP A 305 17.46 -5.54 36.69
C ASP A 305 18.36 -6.11 35.59
N GLN A 306 19.45 -6.75 36.02
CA GLN A 306 20.41 -7.33 35.09
C GLN A 306 19.79 -8.45 34.24
N LYS A 307 18.86 -9.23 34.80
CA LYS A 307 18.26 -10.35 34.07
C LYS A 307 17.36 -9.84 32.96
N ALA A 308 16.50 -8.86 33.27
CA ALA A 308 15.64 -8.24 32.26
C ALA A 308 16.46 -7.56 31.16
N PHE A 309 17.56 -6.89 31.53
CA PHE A 309 18.47 -6.27 30.56
C PHE A 309 19.11 -7.30 29.62
N GLU A 310 19.66 -8.42 30.13
CA GLU A 310 20.26 -9.45 29.26
C GLU A 310 19.24 -10.11 28.34
N THR A 311 18.01 -10.36 28.82
CA THR A 311 16.91 -10.89 27.97
C THR A 311 16.47 -9.89 26.90
N TRP A 312 16.36 -8.61 27.24
CA TRP A 312 16.09 -7.57 26.25
C TRP A 312 17.23 -7.48 25.23
N LYS A 313 18.48 -7.50 25.70
CA LYS A 313 19.67 -7.43 24.85
C LYS A 313 19.72 -8.57 23.82
N SER A 314 19.42 -9.81 24.23
CA SER A 314 19.44 -10.97 23.33
C SER A 314 18.32 -10.96 22.28
N THR A 315 17.23 -10.23 22.53
CA THR A 315 16.04 -10.24 21.66
C THR A 315 15.86 -8.96 20.85
N ASN A 316 16.42 -7.83 21.31
CA ASN A 316 16.20 -6.51 20.73
C ASN A 316 17.47 -5.89 20.11
N LEU A 317 18.66 -6.43 20.35
CA LEU A 317 19.85 -5.98 19.61
C LEU A 317 20.01 -6.73 18.29
N ILE A 318 20.33 -5.98 17.24
CA ILE A 318 20.58 -6.49 15.90
C ILE A 318 22.02 -6.11 15.53
N PRO A 319 22.86 -7.09 15.14
CA PRO A 319 24.19 -6.80 14.63
C PRO A 319 24.12 -5.90 13.40
N GLN A 320 25.11 -5.02 13.25
CA GLN A 320 25.31 -4.24 12.02
C GLN A 320 26.74 -4.32 11.53
N LYS A 321 26.95 -4.03 10.24
CA LYS A 321 28.27 -4.12 9.59
C LYS A 321 29.26 -3.02 9.99
N GLN A 322 28.79 -1.93 10.59
CA GLN A 322 29.65 -0.84 11.09
C GLN A 322 30.23 -1.23 12.44
N GLU A 323 31.56 -1.31 12.53
CA GLU A 323 32.29 -1.72 13.74
C GLU A 323 31.97 -0.81 14.95
N GLY A 324 31.71 -1.43 16.10
CA GLY A 324 31.41 -0.73 17.36
C GLY A 324 29.98 -0.19 17.49
N TYR A 325 29.10 -0.51 16.52
CA TYR A 325 27.69 -0.13 16.53
C TYR A 325 26.78 -1.35 16.48
N VAL A 326 25.58 -1.18 17.04
CA VAL A 326 24.45 -2.11 16.99
C VAL A 326 23.17 -1.34 16.65
N ALA A 327 22.18 -2.04 16.11
CA ALA A 327 20.83 -1.49 16.00
C ALA A 327 19.95 -2.01 17.15
N ILE A 328 19.02 -1.17 17.60
CA ILE A 328 18.06 -1.49 18.66
C ILE A 328 16.66 -1.61 18.04
N GLY A 329 16.08 -2.79 18.10
CA GLY A 329 14.68 -3.03 17.80
C GLY A 329 13.78 -2.70 18.99
N ILE A 330 12.77 -1.88 18.78
CA ILE A 330 11.72 -1.56 19.75
C ILE A 330 10.44 -2.28 19.33
N LYS A 331 10.01 -3.24 20.15
CA LYS A 331 8.70 -3.87 20.00
C LYS A 331 7.61 -2.86 20.36
N VAL A 332 6.70 -2.59 19.42
CA VAL A 332 5.57 -1.68 19.59
C VAL A 332 4.29 -2.49 19.55
N LEU A 333 3.65 -2.63 20.71
CA LEU A 333 2.40 -3.38 20.83
C LEU A 333 1.34 -2.85 19.84
N LEU A 334 0.86 -3.72 18.95
CA LEU A 334 -0.11 -3.42 17.89
C LEU A 334 0.33 -2.34 16.88
N GLY A 335 1.59 -1.92 16.92
CA GLY A 335 2.12 -0.81 16.16
C GLY A 335 1.65 0.57 16.64
N ASP A 336 1.05 0.69 17.82
CA ASP A 336 0.54 1.95 18.35
C ASP A 336 1.51 2.57 19.37
N PHE A 337 1.86 3.84 19.16
CA PHE A 337 2.60 4.67 20.10
C PHE A 337 2.07 6.11 20.12
N TYR A 338 2.46 6.89 21.13
CA TYR A 338 1.85 8.21 21.40
C TYR A 338 2.87 9.34 21.32
N THR A 339 2.38 10.55 21.03
CA THR A 339 3.19 11.74 20.73
C THR A 339 4.11 12.16 21.87
N ASP A 340 3.67 12.01 23.12
CA ASP A 340 4.47 12.25 24.33
C ASP A 340 5.77 11.43 24.32
N LYS A 341 5.68 10.13 24.02
CA LYS A 341 6.82 9.21 23.92
C LYS A 341 7.59 9.38 22.62
N ALA A 342 6.91 9.67 21.51
CA ALA A 342 7.54 9.88 20.20
C ALA A 342 8.55 11.02 20.23
N ARG A 343 8.23 12.13 20.91
CA ARG A 343 9.13 13.29 21.06
C ARG A 343 10.36 12.96 21.89
N LEU A 344 10.16 12.24 22.98
CA LEU A 344 11.27 11.80 23.84
C LEU A 344 12.19 10.83 23.08
N LEU A 345 11.62 9.92 22.29
CA LEU A 345 12.37 9.03 21.41
C LEU A 345 13.15 9.80 20.34
N ALA A 346 12.51 10.77 19.66
CA ALA A 346 13.17 11.62 18.66
C ALA A 346 14.41 12.32 19.26
N ASN A 347 14.25 12.95 20.43
CA ASN A 347 15.34 13.64 21.11
C ASN A 347 16.45 12.69 21.57
N LEU A 348 16.11 11.49 22.04
CA LEU A 348 17.08 10.47 22.44
C LEU A 348 17.94 10.03 21.25
N VAL A 349 17.29 9.73 20.12
CA VAL A 349 17.96 9.26 18.89
C VAL A 349 18.78 10.37 18.24
N GLU A 350 18.30 11.61 18.25
CA GLU A 350 19.04 12.79 17.79
C GLU A 350 20.34 12.99 18.56
N LYS A 351 20.27 12.85 19.89
CA LYS A 351 21.39 13.19 20.77
C LYS A 351 22.40 12.05 20.96
N TYR A 352 22.00 10.79 20.80
CA TYR A 352 22.82 9.63 21.16
C TYR A 352 22.97 8.56 20.05
N ALA A 353 22.31 8.72 18.90
CA ALA A 353 22.44 7.82 17.75
C ALA A 353 22.68 8.63 16.46
N ALA A 354 22.03 8.29 15.35
CA ALA A 354 22.21 8.97 14.07
C ALA A 354 21.05 9.91 13.67
N GLY A 355 20.17 10.28 14.60
CA GLY A 355 19.03 11.16 14.29
C GLY A 355 17.99 10.53 13.34
N GLU A 356 17.97 9.20 13.23
CA GLU A 356 16.97 8.47 12.43
C GLU A 356 16.41 7.26 13.18
N ILE A 357 15.14 6.97 12.91
CA ILE A 357 14.51 5.68 13.19
C ILE A 357 14.02 5.04 11.90
N ARG A 358 13.74 3.75 11.93
CA ARG A 358 13.15 3.01 10.81
C ARG A 358 11.92 2.23 11.25
N LEU A 359 10.84 2.40 10.52
CA LEU A 359 9.60 1.67 10.73
C LEU A 359 9.67 0.33 10.00
N THR A 360 9.13 -0.73 10.60
CA THR A 360 9.33 -2.10 10.11
C THR A 360 8.04 -2.69 9.52
N LEU A 361 8.18 -3.75 8.71
CA LEU A 361 7.04 -4.49 8.15
C LEU A 361 6.21 -5.23 9.22
N ARG A 362 6.76 -5.39 10.44
CA ARG A 362 6.09 -5.96 11.61
C ARG A 362 5.48 -4.92 12.55
N GLN A 363 5.43 -3.65 12.11
CA GLN A 363 4.86 -2.52 12.85
C GLN A 363 5.70 -2.09 14.05
N ASN A 364 7.01 -2.29 13.99
CA ASN A 364 7.95 -1.92 15.04
C ASN A 364 8.83 -0.74 14.63
N ILE A 365 9.71 -0.32 15.53
CA ILE A 365 10.72 0.72 15.32
C ILE A 365 12.11 0.10 15.43
N LEU A 366 13.04 0.54 14.60
CA LEU A 366 14.46 0.21 14.66
C LEU A 366 15.27 1.50 14.81
N ILE A 367 16.20 1.55 15.76
CA ILE A 367 17.18 2.62 15.93
C ILE A 367 18.54 2.09 15.43
N PRO A 368 19.02 2.52 14.25
CA PRO A 368 20.33 2.13 13.74
C PRO A 368 21.46 2.96 14.37
N PHE A 369 22.70 2.49 14.23
CA PHE A 369 23.92 3.23 14.60
C PHE A 369 23.99 3.63 16.08
N VAL A 370 23.57 2.73 16.98
CA VAL A 370 23.78 2.92 18.42
C VAL A 370 25.14 2.35 18.80
N LYS A 371 26.01 3.16 19.39
CA LYS A 371 27.31 2.67 19.87
C LYS A 371 27.11 1.62 20.96
N GLU A 372 27.89 0.53 20.93
CA GLU A 372 27.73 -0.59 21.88
C GLU A 372 27.79 -0.13 23.36
N ASP A 373 28.69 0.78 23.69
CA ASP A 373 28.84 1.30 25.06
C ASP A 373 27.60 2.10 25.54
N LEU A 374 26.76 2.59 24.62
CA LEU A 374 25.52 3.32 24.94
C LEU A 374 24.33 2.37 25.18
N VAL A 375 24.45 1.07 24.91
CA VAL A 375 23.34 0.11 25.06
C VAL A 375 22.71 0.13 26.47
N PRO A 376 23.47 0.11 27.58
CA PRO A 376 22.89 0.21 28.92
C PRO A 376 22.11 1.50 29.16
N PHE A 377 22.61 2.61 28.60
CA PHE A 377 21.96 3.91 28.65
C PHE A 377 20.64 3.91 27.86
N PHE A 378 20.67 3.43 26.61
CA PHE A 378 19.47 3.30 25.77
C PHE A 378 18.42 2.42 26.43
N TYR A 379 18.80 1.26 26.98
CA TYR A 379 17.87 0.40 27.70
C TYR A 379 17.13 1.16 28.82
N THR A 380 17.89 1.91 29.63
CA THR A 380 17.34 2.65 30.78
C THR A 380 16.43 3.80 30.34
N GLU A 381 16.78 4.52 29.27
CA GLU A 381 15.91 5.59 28.74
C GLU A 381 14.67 5.01 28.05
N LEU A 382 14.80 3.93 27.26
CA LEU A 382 13.67 3.27 26.63
C LEU A 382 12.73 2.64 27.66
N ASP A 383 13.24 2.11 28.77
CA ASP A 383 12.43 1.57 29.87
C ASP A 383 11.53 2.65 30.49
N LYS A 384 12.05 3.87 30.69
CA LYS A 384 11.24 5.02 31.15
C LYS A 384 10.11 5.37 30.18
N LEU A 385 10.30 5.11 28.88
CA LEU A 385 9.27 5.31 27.85
C LEU A 385 8.32 4.11 27.71
N GLY A 386 8.62 2.97 28.34
CA GLY A 386 7.92 1.70 28.13
C GLY A 386 8.23 1.05 26.77
N PHE A 387 9.43 1.28 26.24
CA PHE A 387 9.95 0.74 24.97
C PHE A 387 11.07 -0.29 25.15
N ALA A 388 11.31 -0.74 26.39
CA ALA A 388 12.29 -1.79 26.70
C ALA A 388 11.67 -3.20 26.79
N GLU A 389 10.48 -3.43 26.20
CA GLU A 389 9.89 -4.76 26.17
C GLU A 389 10.73 -5.70 25.28
N ALA A 390 11.08 -6.87 25.83
CA ALA A 390 11.82 -7.91 25.12
C ALA A 390 10.95 -8.61 24.06
N GLY A 391 11.59 -9.15 23.04
CA GLY A 391 10.93 -9.99 22.03
C GLY A 391 10.68 -9.31 20.68
N TYR A 392 11.49 -8.32 20.31
CA TYR A 392 11.46 -7.74 18.97
C TYR A 392 11.59 -8.85 17.90
N ASN A 393 10.65 -8.88 16.95
CA ASN A 393 10.56 -9.89 15.90
C ASN A 393 10.44 -11.37 16.39
N LYS A 394 10.06 -11.62 17.65
CA LYS A 394 9.81 -13.00 18.17
C LYS A 394 8.35 -13.41 18.03
N ALA A 395 7.95 -14.60 18.50
CA ALA A 395 6.56 -15.06 18.38
C ALA A 395 5.56 -14.20 19.18
N VAL A 396 6.02 -13.61 20.30
CA VAL A 396 5.26 -12.66 21.11
C VAL A 396 4.98 -11.32 20.42
N ASP A 397 5.63 -11.05 19.29
CA ASP A 397 5.50 -9.80 18.55
C ASP A 397 4.49 -9.95 17.41
N ILE A 398 3.21 -9.91 17.78
CA ILE A 398 2.10 -10.24 16.87
C ILE A 398 1.74 -9.01 16.03
N THR A 399 1.89 -9.14 14.71
CA THR A 399 1.46 -8.11 13.76
C THR A 399 -0.05 -8.15 13.57
N ALA A 400 -0.75 -7.03 13.74
CA ALA A 400 -2.20 -6.93 13.60
C ALA A 400 -2.61 -5.70 12.77
N CYS A 401 -3.61 -5.88 11.88
CA CYS A 401 -4.22 -4.71 11.26
C CYS A 401 -5.19 -4.00 12.22
N PRO A 402 -5.61 -2.74 11.94
CA PRO A 402 -6.57 -2.02 12.79
C PRO A 402 -7.93 -2.71 13.00
N GLY A 403 -8.34 -3.62 12.10
CA GLY A 403 -9.57 -4.40 12.30
C GLY A 403 -10.81 -3.52 12.46
N THR A 404 -11.74 -3.95 13.31
CA THR A 404 -12.99 -3.23 13.58
C THR A 404 -12.80 -1.92 14.34
N ASP A 405 -11.62 -1.63 14.89
CA ASP A 405 -11.35 -0.40 15.65
C ASP A 405 -11.57 0.86 14.79
N THR A 406 -11.04 0.85 13.56
CA THR A 406 -11.15 1.99 12.63
C THR A 406 -11.46 1.60 11.18
N CYS A 407 -11.34 0.32 10.79
CA CYS A 407 -11.51 -0.08 9.39
C CYS A 407 -12.96 -0.36 9.03
N ASN A 408 -13.42 0.29 7.94
CA ASN A 408 -14.72 0.02 7.31
C ASN A 408 -14.90 -1.43 6.85
N LEU A 409 -13.80 -2.13 6.54
CA LEU A 409 -13.81 -3.51 6.06
C LEU A 409 -13.55 -4.54 7.17
N GLY A 410 -13.35 -4.11 8.41
CA GLY A 410 -13.14 -5.00 9.55
C GLY A 410 -14.37 -5.87 9.79
N ILE A 411 -14.18 -7.19 9.84
CA ILE A 411 -15.24 -8.16 10.16
C ILE A 411 -15.21 -8.49 11.65
N ALA A 412 -14.02 -8.68 12.22
CA ALA A 412 -13.81 -8.91 13.64
C ALA A 412 -12.59 -8.12 14.15
N SER A 413 -12.49 -7.94 15.46
CA SER A 413 -11.37 -7.29 16.13
C SER A 413 -10.10 -8.09 15.93
N SER A 414 -9.09 -7.48 15.29
CA SER A 414 -7.75 -8.09 15.15
C SER A 414 -6.77 -7.62 16.20
N THR A 415 -6.89 -6.37 16.64
CA THR A 415 -6.08 -5.77 17.71
C THR A 415 -6.42 -6.38 19.07
N GLY A 416 -7.72 -6.52 19.37
CA GLY A 416 -8.17 -7.09 20.64
C GLY A 416 -7.75 -8.55 20.81
N ILE A 417 -7.93 -9.40 19.79
CA ILE A 417 -7.45 -10.78 19.83
C ILE A 417 -5.92 -10.86 19.85
N ALA A 418 -5.21 -10.00 19.10
CA ALA A 418 -3.75 -10.00 19.11
C ALA A 418 -3.19 -9.75 20.51
N ALA A 419 -3.74 -8.75 21.23
CA ALA A 419 -3.34 -8.47 22.60
C ALA A 419 -3.55 -9.66 23.54
N GLU A 420 -4.68 -10.38 23.40
CA GLU A 420 -4.92 -11.59 24.20
C GLU A 420 -3.96 -12.73 23.83
N LEU A 421 -3.68 -12.96 22.54
CA LEU A 421 -2.75 -14.00 22.12
C LEU A 421 -1.32 -13.68 22.57
N GLU A 422 -0.89 -12.42 22.53
CA GLU A 422 0.39 -12.01 23.13
C GLU A 422 0.41 -12.27 24.63
N ARG A 423 -0.68 -11.98 25.35
CA ARG A 423 -0.81 -12.29 26.78
C ARG A 423 -0.61 -13.79 27.03
N VAL A 424 -1.28 -14.65 26.25
CA VAL A 424 -1.15 -16.12 26.35
C VAL A 424 0.31 -16.56 26.16
N ILE A 425 0.98 -16.10 25.09
CA ILE A 425 2.38 -16.50 24.84
C ILE A 425 3.28 -16.02 25.98
N LYS A 426 3.14 -14.77 26.42
CA LYS A 426 3.94 -14.21 27.52
C LYS A 426 3.74 -14.96 28.84
N THR A 427 2.50 -15.35 29.16
CA THR A 427 2.21 -15.98 30.46
C THR A 427 2.39 -17.49 30.48
N GLU A 428 2.14 -18.16 29.36
CA GLU A 428 2.06 -19.63 29.30
C GLU A 428 3.19 -20.25 28.49
N TYR A 429 3.82 -19.50 27.58
CA TYR A 429 4.87 -20.00 26.69
C TYR A 429 6.11 -19.07 26.62
N PRO A 430 6.73 -18.70 27.76
CA PRO A 430 7.85 -17.75 27.80
C PRO A 430 9.07 -18.17 26.96
N GLN A 431 9.23 -19.47 26.67
CA GLN A 431 10.28 -20.01 25.80
C GLN A 431 10.24 -19.45 24.36
N TYR A 432 9.10 -18.95 23.89
CA TYR A 432 9.02 -18.33 22.57
C TYR A 432 9.58 -16.89 22.50
N LEU A 433 10.08 -16.36 23.62
CA LEU A 433 10.94 -15.17 23.59
C LEU A 433 12.30 -15.46 22.94
N ASP A 434 12.80 -16.69 23.04
CA ASP A 434 14.08 -17.10 22.46
C ASP A 434 13.94 -17.76 21.08
N ASN A 435 12.70 -17.99 20.61
CA ASN A 435 12.44 -18.67 19.35
C ASN A 435 12.47 -17.69 18.16
N ASN A 436 13.37 -17.95 17.21
CA ASN A 436 13.58 -17.09 16.03
C ASN A 436 12.60 -17.37 14.88
N ASP A 437 11.94 -18.53 14.85
CA ASP A 437 11.37 -19.07 13.62
C ASP A 437 9.84 -19.11 13.59
N LEU A 438 9.16 -18.53 14.59
CA LEU A 438 7.70 -18.51 14.68
C LEU A 438 7.14 -17.10 14.56
N VAL A 439 6.41 -16.85 13.48
CA VAL A 439 5.74 -15.60 13.14
C VAL A 439 4.23 -15.79 13.21
N ILE A 440 3.57 -14.95 14.02
CA ILE A 440 2.11 -14.93 14.18
C ILE A 440 1.57 -13.60 13.64
N LYS A 441 0.56 -13.65 12.78
CA LYS A 441 -0.03 -12.43 12.20
C LYS A 441 -1.55 -12.51 12.10
N ILE A 442 -2.21 -11.37 12.28
CA ILE A 442 -3.67 -11.28 12.37
C ILE A 442 -4.21 -10.20 11.44
N SER A 443 -5.37 -10.45 10.83
CA SER A 443 -6.14 -9.38 10.18
C SER A 443 -7.61 -9.52 10.47
N GLY A 444 -8.32 -8.41 10.67
CA GLY A 444 -9.76 -8.41 10.94
C GLY A 444 -10.64 -8.81 9.75
N CYS A 445 -10.08 -9.05 8.56
CA CYS A 445 -10.79 -9.56 7.39
C CYS A 445 -9.84 -10.21 6.36
N MET A 446 -10.40 -10.77 5.29
CA MET A 446 -9.69 -11.48 4.22
C MET A 446 -8.72 -10.63 3.38
N ASN A 447 -8.67 -9.31 3.56
CA ASN A 447 -7.76 -8.45 2.78
C ASN A 447 -6.28 -8.59 3.17
N ALA A 448 -5.99 -9.26 4.30
CA ALA A 448 -4.64 -9.57 4.78
C ALA A 448 -3.74 -8.33 4.96
N CYS A 449 -4.28 -7.22 5.48
CA CYS A 449 -3.48 -6.03 5.78
C CYS A 449 -2.40 -6.29 6.85
N GLY A 450 -2.68 -7.18 7.81
CA GLY A 450 -1.70 -7.68 8.77
C GLY A 450 -0.90 -8.87 8.25
N GLN A 451 -1.06 -9.27 6.99
CA GLN A 451 -0.26 -10.32 6.33
C GLN A 451 -0.41 -11.75 6.89
N HIS A 452 -1.57 -12.10 7.47
CA HIS A 452 -1.84 -13.44 8.05
C HIS A 452 -1.60 -14.62 7.09
N ASN A 453 -1.76 -14.43 5.77
CA ASN A 453 -1.56 -15.49 4.79
C ASN A 453 -0.10 -15.95 4.65
N MET A 454 0.90 -15.18 5.08
CA MET A 454 2.33 -15.54 4.98
C MET A 454 2.96 -15.86 6.33
N ALA A 455 2.17 -15.88 7.40
CA ALA A 455 2.63 -16.22 8.74
C ALA A 455 2.62 -17.74 8.95
N ASN A 456 3.45 -18.20 9.89
CA ASN A 456 3.43 -19.59 10.32
C ASN A 456 2.07 -19.92 10.94
N ILE A 457 1.57 -19.01 11.78
CA ILE A 457 0.24 -19.03 12.36
C ILE A 457 -0.48 -17.73 12.01
N GLY A 458 -1.50 -17.83 11.18
CA GLY A 458 -2.33 -16.72 10.74
C GLY A 458 -3.73 -16.76 11.35
N PHE A 459 -4.26 -15.59 11.74
CA PHE A 459 -5.67 -15.45 12.11
C PHE A 459 -6.37 -14.42 11.21
N GLN A 460 -7.51 -14.80 10.66
CA GLN A 460 -8.33 -13.94 9.81
C GLN A 460 -9.73 -13.74 10.42
N GLY A 461 -10.09 -12.50 10.70
CA GLY A 461 -11.41 -12.12 11.20
C GLY A 461 -12.53 -12.52 10.24
N MET A 462 -13.55 -13.15 10.81
CA MET A 462 -14.70 -13.77 10.15
C MET A 462 -15.95 -13.61 11.04
N SER A 463 -17.08 -14.13 10.57
CA SER A 463 -18.30 -14.26 11.37
C SER A 463 -18.85 -15.68 11.25
N VAL A 464 -19.44 -16.21 12.31
CA VAL A 464 -20.22 -17.45 12.30
C VAL A 464 -21.70 -17.16 12.59
N ARG A 465 -22.57 -18.08 12.19
CA ARG A 465 -24.01 -17.99 12.46
C ARG A 465 -24.46 -19.25 13.18
N THR A 466 -25.19 -19.10 14.28
CA THR A 466 -25.74 -20.22 15.06
C THR A 466 -27.00 -20.79 14.38
N PRO A 467 -27.47 -21.99 14.79
CA PRO A 467 -28.76 -22.53 14.32
C PRO A 467 -29.93 -21.56 14.55
N ASP A 468 -29.91 -20.82 15.66
CA ASP A 468 -30.90 -19.78 16.02
C ASP A 468 -30.70 -18.45 15.26
N LYS A 469 -29.86 -18.46 14.21
CA LYS A 469 -29.57 -17.33 13.32
C LYS A 469 -28.87 -16.14 13.99
N LEU A 470 -28.36 -16.29 15.21
CA LEU A 470 -27.50 -15.30 15.86
C LEU A 470 -26.13 -15.26 15.18
N VAL A 471 -25.49 -14.10 15.14
CA VAL A 471 -24.18 -13.91 14.50
C VAL A 471 -23.14 -13.61 15.55
N ALA A 472 -22.03 -14.34 15.55
CA ALA A 472 -20.90 -14.15 16.45
C ALA A 472 -19.60 -13.86 15.68
N PRO A 473 -18.66 -13.10 16.26
CA PRO A 473 -17.33 -12.90 15.72
C PRO A 473 -16.56 -14.23 15.69
N ALA A 474 -15.78 -14.43 14.64
CA ALA A 474 -15.03 -15.65 14.41
C ALA A 474 -13.63 -15.38 13.87
N LEU A 475 -12.78 -16.39 13.93
CA LEU A 475 -11.46 -16.42 13.35
C LEU A 475 -11.37 -17.61 12.40
N GLN A 476 -10.88 -17.39 11.19
CA GLN A 476 -10.29 -18.46 10.39
C GLN A 476 -8.83 -18.59 10.85
N VAL A 477 -8.46 -19.79 11.29
CA VAL A 477 -7.08 -20.18 11.56
C VAL A 477 -6.43 -20.59 10.24
N LEU A 478 -5.23 -20.08 9.99
CA LEU A 478 -4.40 -20.42 8.84
C LEU A 478 -3.02 -20.87 9.30
N LEU A 479 -2.47 -21.93 8.71
CA LEU A 479 -1.18 -22.50 9.12
C LEU A 479 -0.26 -22.79 7.92
N GLY A 480 1.06 -22.68 8.12
CA GLY A 480 2.06 -23.17 7.16
C GLY A 480 2.68 -22.11 6.23
N GLY A 481 2.36 -20.82 6.43
CA GLY A 481 3.02 -19.74 5.70
C GLY A 481 4.44 -19.49 6.20
N GLY A 482 5.25 -18.81 5.39
CA GLY A 482 6.61 -18.40 5.78
C GLY A 482 7.36 -17.67 4.67
N ASN A 483 8.44 -16.99 5.05
CA ASN A 483 9.45 -16.48 4.13
C ASN A 483 10.57 -17.52 3.99
N LEU A 484 10.92 -17.91 2.77
CA LEU A 484 12.00 -18.87 2.50
C LEU A 484 13.26 -18.20 1.94
N GLY A 485 13.26 -16.87 1.79
CA GLY A 485 14.37 -16.12 1.22
C GLY A 485 14.43 -16.18 -0.30
N ASP A 486 15.25 -15.29 -0.86
CA ASP A 486 15.56 -15.13 -2.28
C ASP A 486 14.31 -15.08 -3.17
N GLY A 487 13.27 -14.39 -2.72
CA GLY A 487 12.03 -14.26 -3.48
C GLY A 487 11.13 -15.49 -3.43
N ASN A 488 11.36 -16.41 -2.49
CA ASN A 488 10.51 -17.59 -2.27
C ASN A 488 9.74 -17.44 -0.96
N GLY A 489 8.44 -17.76 -0.99
CA GLY A 489 7.60 -17.78 0.21
C GLY A 489 6.47 -18.81 0.11
N LEU A 490 5.93 -19.16 1.27
CA LEU A 490 4.79 -20.06 1.42
C LEU A 490 3.58 -19.31 1.93
N PHE A 491 2.41 -19.67 1.43
CA PHE A 491 1.14 -19.17 1.95
C PHE A 491 0.45 -20.23 2.78
N ALA A 492 -0.11 -19.79 3.90
CA ALA A 492 -0.79 -20.62 4.88
C ALA A 492 -2.12 -21.17 4.33
N ASP A 493 -2.42 -22.43 4.64
CA ASP A 493 -3.71 -23.06 4.32
C ASP A 493 -4.78 -22.61 5.30
N LYS A 494 -6.04 -22.58 4.86
CA LYS A 494 -7.18 -22.27 5.72
C LYS A 494 -7.64 -23.54 6.45
N VAL A 495 -7.19 -23.71 7.68
CA VAL A 495 -7.44 -24.93 8.47
C VAL A 495 -8.87 -24.99 8.99
N VAL A 496 -9.25 -24.12 9.93
CA VAL A 496 -10.56 -24.18 10.60
C VAL A 496 -11.10 -22.79 10.93
N LYS A 497 -12.43 -22.65 10.93
CA LYS A 497 -13.12 -21.43 11.35
C LYS A 497 -13.76 -21.66 12.72
N ILE A 498 -13.39 -20.84 13.70
CA ILE A 498 -13.79 -20.97 15.10
C ILE A 498 -14.38 -19.66 15.63
N PRO A 499 -15.30 -19.69 16.63
CA PRO A 499 -15.67 -18.50 17.40
C PRO A 499 -14.45 -17.78 17.95
N SER A 500 -14.46 -16.43 17.93
CA SER A 500 -13.25 -15.64 18.21
C SER A 500 -12.71 -15.84 19.63
N ARG A 501 -13.58 -16.09 20.61
CA ARG A 501 -13.18 -16.38 22.00
C ARG A 501 -12.40 -17.69 22.16
N ARG A 502 -12.41 -18.56 21.16
CA ARG A 502 -11.62 -19.81 21.14
C ARG A 502 -10.25 -19.66 20.50
N GLY A 503 -9.90 -18.47 20.01
CA GLY A 503 -8.57 -18.18 19.47
C GLY A 503 -7.41 -18.56 20.41
N PRO A 504 -7.46 -18.16 21.70
CA PRO A 504 -6.45 -18.57 22.68
C PRO A 504 -6.28 -20.09 22.81
N GLU A 505 -7.39 -20.82 22.85
CA GLU A 505 -7.36 -22.28 22.94
C GLU A 505 -6.79 -22.93 21.67
N ALA A 506 -7.16 -22.42 20.48
CA ALA A 506 -6.57 -22.89 19.25
C ALA A 506 -5.05 -22.67 19.22
N LEU A 507 -4.58 -21.49 19.66
CA LEU A 507 -3.14 -21.20 19.76
C LEU A 507 -2.45 -22.20 20.70
N ARG A 508 -3.00 -22.44 21.90
CA ARG A 508 -2.44 -23.41 22.85
C ARG A 508 -2.28 -24.79 22.24
N ARG A 509 -3.33 -25.29 21.58
CA ARG A 509 -3.29 -26.62 20.96
C ARG A 509 -2.24 -26.71 19.85
N ILE A 510 -2.11 -25.67 19.03
CA ILE A 510 -1.09 -25.61 17.96
C ILE A 510 0.32 -25.61 18.56
N LEU A 511 0.58 -24.79 19.58
CA LEU A 511 1.91 -24.68 20.19
C LEU A 511 2.28 -25.97 20.94
N ASN A 512 1.36 -26.51 21.76
CA ASN A 512 1.58 -27.75 22.50
C ASN A 512 1.89 -28.92 21.56
N ASP A 513 1.14 -29.00 20.45
CA ASP A 513 1.35 -30.03 19.44
C ASP A 513 2.70 -29.87 18.72
N PHE A 514 3.05 -28.64 18.32
CA PHE A 514 4.36 -28.34 17.74
C PHE A 514 5.51 -28.70 18.69
N GLU A 515 5.45 -28.30 19.96
CA GLU A 515 6.49 -28.62 20.95
C GLU A 515 6.65 -30.13 21.17
N ALA A 516 5.53 -30.86 21.22
CA ALA A 516 5.56 -32.30 21.43
C ALA A 516 6.10 -33.07 20.21
N ASN A 517 5.81 -32.60 18.99
CA ASN A 517 5.92 -33.41 17.78
C ASN A 517 6.90 -32.89 16.72
N ALA A 518 7.41 -31.65 16.81
CA ALA A 518 8.27 -31.06 15.78
C ALA A 518 9.61 -31.75 15.60
N GLN A 519 10.15 -32.35 16.67
CA GLN A 519 11.47 -33.01 16.66
C GLN A 519 12.59 -32.10 16.13
N GLY A 520 12.61 -30.84 16.57
CA GLY A 520 13.63 -29.85 16.19
C GLY A 520 13.44 -29.19 14.82
N LYS A 521 12.36 -29.52 14.08
CA LYS A 521 12.00 -28.83 12.84
C LYS A 521 11.47 -27.43 13.12
N THR A 522 11.67 -26.50 12.19
CA THR A 522 10.93 -25.22 12.17
C THR A 522 9.43 -25.47 12.01
N PHE A 523 8.59 -24.48 12.34
CA PHE A 523 7.13 -24.64 12.19
C PHE A 523 6.73 -24.93 10.74
N VAL A 524 7.38 -24.28 9.77
CA VAL A 524 7.13 -24.50 8.33
C VAL A 524 7.43 -25.94 7.93
N GLU A 525 8.59 -26.46 8.34
CA GLU A 525 9.00 -27.83 8.03
C GLU A 525 8.10 -28.87 8.72
N TYR A 526 7.72 -28.61 9.97
CA TYR A 526 6.77 -29.45 10.69
C TYR A 526 5.41 -29.49 9.98
N TYR A 527 4.85 -28.33 9.64
CA TYR A 527 3.58 -28.22 8.95
C TYR A 527 3.61 -28.88 7.58
N LYS A 528 4.72 -28.78 6.84
CA LYS A 528 4.90 -29.44 5.54
C LYS A 528 4.74 -30.96 5.60
N VAL A 529 5.07 -31.57 6.75
CA VAL A 529 4.94 -33.02 6.96
C VAL A 529 3.54 -33.41 7.44
N THR A 530 2.95 -32.63 8.35
CA THR A 530 1.64 -32.96 8.96
C THR A 530 0.45 -32.53 8.10
N GLY A 531 0.52 -31.34 7.52
CA GLY A 531 -0.46 -30.79 6.58
C GLY A 531 -1.78 -30.32 7.20
N GLU A 532 -2.61 -29.68 6.36
CA GLU A 532 -3.87 -29.05 6.75
C GLU A 532 -4.82 -30.01 7.49
N ARG A 533 -4.97 -31.24 6.97
CA ARG A 533 -5.95 -32.19 7.50
C ARG A 533 -5.68 -32.59 8.94
N TYR A 534 -4.41 -32.77 9.28
CA TYR A 534 -3.98 -33.10 10.64
C TYR A 534 -4.41 -32.03 11.64
N PHE A 535 -4.12 -30.76 11.34
CA PHE A 535 -4.52 -29.64 12.20
C PHE A 535 -6.01 -29.36 12.16
N TYR A 536 -6.70 -29.65 11.05
CA TYR A 536 -8.16 -29.61 11.02
C TYR A 536 -8.72 -30.60 12.05
N ASP A 537 -8.24 -31.85 12.05
CA ASP A 537 -8.70 -32.87 12.99
C ASP A 537 -8.35 -32.52 14.45
N LEU A 538 -7.24 -31.82 14.71
CA LEU A 538 -6.85 -31.31 16.03
C LEU A 538 -7.76 -30.19 16.58
N LEU A 539 -8.33 -29.37 15.68
CA LEU A 539 -9.04 -28.13 16.05
C LEU A 539 -10.53 -28.14 15.72
N ASN A 540 -11.04 -29.18 15.05
CA ASN A 540 -12.41 -29.17 14.50
C ASN A 540 -13.51 -29.05 15.56
N ASP A 541 -13.27 -29.51 16.80
CA ASP A 541 -14.22 -29.40 17.91
C ASP A 541 -14.44 -27.95 18.32
N LEU A 542 -13.43 -27.10 18.16
CA LEU A 542 -13.51 -25.68 18.45
C LEU A 542 -14.45 -24.93 17.49
N GLN A 543 -14.94 -25.54 16.41
CA GLN A 543 -15.87 -24.89 15.49
C GLN A 543 -17.33 -24.89 15.98
N ASP A 544 -17.66 -25.68 17.01
CA ASP A 544 -19.04 -25.88 17.45
C ASP A 544 -19.71 -24.55 17.86
N VAL A 545 -20.85 -24.24 17.24
CA VAL A 545 -21.62 -23.01 17.48
C VAL A 545 -22.90 -23.26 18.29
N THR A 546 -23.13 -24.50 18.74
CA THR A 546 -24.34 -24.88 19.49
C THR A 546 -24.22 -24.61 20.99
N ASN A 547 -23.00 -24.43 21.49
CA ASN A 547 -22.68 -24.23 22.91
C ASN A 547 -22.10 -22.83 23.20
N LEU A 548 -22.45 -21.83 22.39
CA LEU A 548 -21.99 -20.45 22.60
C LEU A 548 -22.66 -19.80 23.82
N THR A 549 -21.88 -19.05 24.57
CA THR A 549 -22.30 -18.23 25.72
C THR A 549 -22.50 -16.78 25.30
N GLN A 550 -23.03 -15.93 26.19
CA GLN A 550 -23.21 -14.50 25.90
C GLN A 550 -21.88 -13.80 25.54
N ALA A 551 -20.76 -14.21 26.16
CA ALA A 551 -19.44 -13.63 25.90
C ALA A 551 -18.93 -13.92 24.47
N ASP A 552 -19.40 -15.00 23.84
CA ASP A 552 -19.04 -15.35 22.45
C ASP A 552 -19.69 -14.40 21.44
N PHE A 553 -20.73 -13.67 21.82
CA PHE A 553 -21.38 -12.65 20.99
C PHE A 553 -20.80 -11.25 21.22
N ILE A 554 -19.71 -11.13 21.99
CA ILE A 554 -19.00 -9.87 22.23
C ILE A 554 -17.59 -10.00 21.64
N ASP A 555 -17.25 -9.11 20.72
CA ASP A 555 -15.93 -9.09 20.08
C ASP A 555 -14.84 -8.63 21.07
N TRP A 556 -13.58 -8.87 20.74
CA TRP A 556 -12.47 -8.47 21.61
C TRP A 556 -12.32 -6.95 21.68
N GLY A 557 -12.12 -6.41 22.89
CA GLY A 557 -11.90 -4.98 23.13
C GLY A 557 -13.17 -4.12 23.20
N THR A 558 -14.35 -4.75 23.25
CA THR A 558 -15.65 -4.06 23.41
C THR A 558 -16.53 -4.80 24.41
N ASP A 559 -17.50 -4.09 25.00
CA ASP A 559 -18.57 -4.63 25.84
C ASP A 559 -19.91 -4.70 25.08
N GLU A 560 -19.94 -4.25 23.83
CA GLU A 560 -21.15 -4.25 23.00
C GLU A 560 -21.36 -5.59 22.30
N VAL A 561 -22.64 -5.94 22.11
CA VAL A 561 -23.04 -7.11 21.31
C VAL A 561 -22.56 -6.92 19.87
N TYR A 562 -21.86 -7.93 19.36
CA TYR A 562 -21.31 -7.95 18.02
C TYR A 562 -22.38 -7.73 16.96
N LYS A 563 -22.12 -6.76 16.09
CA LYS A 563 -22.89 -6.51 14.89
C LYS A 563 -21.96 -6.54 13.69
N LYS A 564 -22.28 -7.41 12.74
CA LYS A 564 -21.57 -7.46 11.46
C LYS A 564 -21.92 -6.22 10.64
N ALA A 565 -21.13 -5.17 10.81
CA ALA A 565 -21.18 -3.94 10.01
C ALA A 565 -19.91 -3.86 9.15
N ILE A 566 -20.03 -4.32 7.91
CA ILE A 566 -19.00 -4.19 6.88
C ILE A 566 -19.43 -3.03 5.98
N GLY A 567 -18.70 -1.93 6.06
CA GLY A 567 -18.88 -0.78 5.17
C GLY A 567 -18.32 -1.03 3.77
N VAL A 568 -18.50 -0.04 2.89
CA VAL A 568 -17.91 -0.07 1.55
C VAL A 568 -16.45 0.36 1.65
N GLY A 569 -15.53 -0.47 1.17
CA GLY A 569 -14.12 -0.17 1.24
C GLY A 569 -13.72 0.95 0.29
N GLU A 570 -13.64 2.18 0.80
CA GLU A 570 -12.91 3.38 0.32
C GLU A 570 -12.55 3.45 -1.15
N CYS A 571 -11.60 2.61 -1.53
CA CYS A 571 -11.23 2.52 -2.92
C CYS A 571 -12.40 2.06 -3.85
N ALA A 572 -13.62 1.76 -3.40
CA ALA A 572 -14.69 1.07 -4.12
C ALA A 572 -15.71 1.96 -4.85
N GLY A 573 -15.50 2.14 -6.16
CA GLY A 573 -16.38 2.81 -7.12
C GLY A 573 -17.82 2.29 -7.21
N VAL A 574 -18.77 3.22 -7.41
CA VAL A 574 -20.16 2.97 -7.83
C VAL A 574 -20.48 3.97 -8.95
N VAL A 575 -20.96 3.45 -10.07
CA VAL A 575 -21.17 4.18 -11.32
C VAL A 575 -22.24 5.28 -11.20
N ILE A 576 -21.91 6.52 -11.60
CA ILE A 576 -22.84 7.63 -11.88
C ILE A 576 -22.39 8.32 -13.19
N ASP A 577 -23.24 9.19 -13.77
CA ASP A 577 -23.12 9.90 -15.06
C ASP A 577 -21.68 10.24 -15.50
N LEU A 578 -21.09 9.23 -16.12
CA LEU A 578 -19.65 9.12 -16.31
C LEU A 578 -19.20 9.96 -17.51
N ILE A 579 -20.12 10.34 -18.40
CA ILE A 579 -19.79 10.93 -19.70
C ILE A 579 -19.32 12.39 -19.54
N SER A 580 -20.14 13.23 -18.91
CA SER A 580 -19.79 14.66 -18.70
C SER A 580 -18.54 14.82 -17.84
N THR A 581 -18.39 13.96 -16.84
CA THR A 581 -17.21 13.92 -15.97
C THR A 581 -15.94 13.56 -16.73
N LEU A 582 -16.02 12.55 -17.60
CA LEU A 582 -14.87 12.13 -18.43
C LEU A 582 -14.44 13.25 -19.39
N PHE A 583 -15.38 13.99 -19.99
CA PHE A 583 -15.03 15.11 -20.87
C PHE A 583 -14.31 16.24 -20.13
N LEU A 584 -14.78 16.60 -18.93
CA LEU A 584 -14.10 17.60 -18.09
C LEU A 584 -12.69 17.12 -17.70
N GLU A 585 -12.52 15.84 -17.38
CA GLU A 585 -11.20 15.26 -17.11
C GLU A 585 -10.29 15.24 -18.33
N SER A 586 -10.85 15.02 -19.52
CA SER A 586 -10.10 15.10 -20.77
C SER A 586 -9.55 16.51 -21.02
N GLU A 587 -10.32 17.55 -20.71
CA GLU A 587 -9.85 18.94 -20.79
C GLU A 587 -8.73 19.22 -19.77
N GLU A 588 -8.93 18.83 -18.51
CA GLU A 588 -7.94 18.96 -17.44
C GLU A 588 -6.63 18.25 -17.80
N LYS A 589 -6.72 17.06 -18.42
CA LYS A 589 -5.57 16.31 -18.91
C LYS A 589 -4.86 17.01 -20.08
N ILE A 590 -5.57 17.65 -21.00
CA ILE A 590 -4.94 18.46 -22.06
C ILE A 590 -4.19 19.65 -21.47
N GLU A 591 -4.76 20.32 -20.47
CA GLU A 591 -4.09 21.45 -19.81
C GLU A 591 -2.81 21.01 -19.08
N ASN A 592 -2.87 19.88 -18.38
CA ASN A 592 -1.69 19.26 -17.78
C ASN A 592 -0.66 18.87 -18.85
N ALA A 593 -1.10 18.38 -20.02
CA ALA A 593 -0.20 18.06 -21.12
C ALA A 593 0.56 19.30 -21.63
N LYS A 594 -0.13 20.43 -21.79
CA LYS A 594 0.47 21.71 -22.18
C LYS A 594 1.45 22.23 -21.13
N THR A 595 1.07 22.17 -19.85
CA THR A 595 1.96 22.55 -18.73
C THR A 595 3.23 21.71 -18.74
N SER A 596 3.13 20.38 -18.82
CA SER A 596 4.29 19.49 -18.89
C SER A 596 5.16 19.73 -20.13
N PHE A 597 4.55 20.11 -21.25
CA PHE A 597 5.28 20.49 -22.46
C PHE A 597 6.10 21.77 -22.26
N GLU A 598 5.51 22.79 -21.62
CA GLU A 598 6.19 24.04 -21.26
C GLU A 598 7.35 23.80 -20.29
N ASP A 599 7.17 22.88 -19.34
CA ASP A 599 8.19 22.42 -18.39
C ASP A 599 9.25 21.51 -19.03
N LYS A 600 9.13 21.21 -20.34
CA LYS A 600 10.02 20.33 -21.12
C LYS A 600 10.06 18.88 -20.64
N VAL A 601 9.00 18.43 -19.98
CA VAL A 601 8.80 17.03 -19.58
C VAL A 601 7.90 16.33 -20.60
N TYR A 602 8.47 16.08 -21.78
CA TYR A 602 7.72 15.63 -22.96
C TYR A 602 7.03 14.28 -22.75
N SER A 603 7.68 13.34 -22.04
CA SER A 603 7.07 12.05 -21.69
C SER A 603 5.79 12.19 -20.86
N SER A 604 5.76 13.13 -19.92
CA SER A 604 4.57 13.46 -19.12
C SER A 604 3.49 14.14 -19.96
N ALA A 605 3.88 15.07 -20.83
CA ALA A 605 2.99 15.75 -21.74
C ALA A 605 2.24 14.76 -22.66
N ILE A 606 2.99 13.83 -23.26
CA ILE A 606 2.45 12.77 -24.12
C ILE A 606 1.49 11.86 -23.34
N TYR A 607 1.84 11.46 -22.13
CA TYR A 607 0.97 10.57 -21.34
C TYR A 607 -0.33 11.26 -20.88
N HIS A 608 -0.28 12.55 -20.57
CA HIS A 608 -1.48 13.33 -20.28
C HIS A 608 -2.40 13.43 -21.52
N ALA A 609 -1.84 13.69 -22.70
CA ALA A 609 -2.58 13.69 -23.96
C ALA A 609 -3.21 12.30 -24.26
N TYR A 610 -2.44 11.22 -24.06
CA TYR A 610 -2.95 9.84 -24.16
C TYR A 610 -4.14 9.60 -23.24
N SER A 611 -4.02 9.99 -21.97
CA SER A 611 -5.07 9.81 -20.96
C SER A 611 -6.34 10.59 -21.32
N SER A 612 -6.21 11.78 -21.93
CA SER A 612 -7.32 12.57 -22.43
C SER A 612 -8.06 11.85 -23.57
N MET A 613 -7.32 11.29 -24.54
CA MET A 613 -7.92 10.53 -25.64
C MET A 613 -8.65 9.28 -25.15
N VAL A 614 -8.05 8.51 -24.22
CA VAL A 614 -8.71 7.33 -23.62
C VAL A 614 -10.01 7.73 -22.90
N ASN A 615 -9.98 8.78 -22.08
CA ASN A 615 -11.17 9.27 -21.38
C ASN A 615 -12.27 9.71 -22.35
N SER A 616 -11.90 10.41 -23.42
CA SER A 616 -12.82 10.90 -24.44
C SER A 616 -13.48 9.76 -25.23
N ALA A 617 -12.68 8.76 -25.63
CA ALA A 617 -13.20 7.56 -26.28
C ALA A 617 -14.15 6.77 -25.36
N LYS A 618 -13.78 6.62 -24.09
CA LYS A 618 -14.62 5.97 -23.08
C LYS A 618 -15.95 6.70 -22.90
N ALA A 619 -15.95 8.03 -22.89
CA ALA A 619 -17.16 8.83 -22.75
C ALA A 619 -18.18 8.52 -23.87
N LEU A 620 -17.72 8.41 -25.12
CA LEU A 620 -18.60 8.04 -26.24
C LEU A 620 -19.05 6.58 -26.20
N LEU A 621 -18.17 5.63 -25.88
CA LEU A 621 -18.58 4.22 -25.74
C LEU A 621 -19.68 4.06 -24.69
N LEU A 622 -19.56 4.76 -23.56
CA LEU A 622 -20.59 4.76 -22.52
C LEU A 622 -21.90 5.39 -23.00
N ALA A 623 -21.84 6.40 -23.87
CA ALA A 623 -23.02 6.99 -24.50
C ALA A 623 -23.78 5.99 -25.37
N GLU A 624 -23.07 4.99 -25.93
CA GLU A 624 -23.64 3.86 -26.68
C GLU A 624 -23.96 2.65 -25.78
N ASN A 625 -23.91 2.81 -24.46
CA ASN A 625 -24.06 1.73 -23.47
C ASN A 625 -23.01 0.60 -23.58
N ILE A 626 -21.84 0.90 -24.15
CA ILE A 626 -20.72 -0.04 -24.25
C ILE A 626 -19.80 0.19 -23.05
N SER A 627 -19.73 -0.81 -22.17
CA SER A 627 -18.85 -0.80 -20.99
C SER A 627 -17.61 -1.66 -21.23
N THR A 628 -16.44 -1.15 -20.84
CA THR A 628 -15.16 -1.84 -20.96
C THR A 628 -14.37 -1.73 -19.67
N ASN A 629 -13.45 -2.67 -19.47
CA ASN A 629 -12.71 -2.87 -18.23
C ASN A 629 -11.21 -2.53 -18.35
N THR A 630 -10.67 -2.26 -19.54
CA THR A 630 -9.25 -1.95 -19.76
C THR A 630 -9.10 -0.77 -20.74
N GLN A 631 -7.96 -0.08 -20.71
CA GLN A 631 -7.72 0.98 -21.71
C GLN A 631 -7.52 0.41 -23.11
N ALA A 632 -6.83 -0.73 -23.23
CA ALA A 632 -6.71 -1.46 -24.49
C ALA A 632 -8.09 -1.82 -25.08
N GLY A 633 -9.03 -2.25 -24.24
CA GLY A 633 -10.40 -2.54 -24.64
C GLY A 633 -11.20 -1.30 -25.05
N ILE A 634 -10.98 -0.15 -24.40
CA ILE A 634 -11.55 1.14 -24.85
C ILE A 634 -11.12 1.44 -26.29
N ILE A 635 -9.83 1.30 -26.56
CA ILE A 635 -9.23 1.62 -27.86
C ILE A 635 -9.82 0.72 -28.95
N SER A 636 -9.79 -0.61 -28.76
CA SER A 636 -10.29 -1.55 -29.77
C SER A 636 -11.79 -1.40 -30.02
N GLN A 637 -12.59 -1.21 -28.96
CA GLN A 637 -14.04 -1.07 -29.10
C GLN A 637 -14.44 0.27 -29.73
N PHE A 638 -13.67 1.33 -29.50
CA PHE A 638 -13.92 2.62 -30.14
C PHE A 638 -13.75 2.51 -31.65
N ASP A 639 -12.69 1.84 -32.12
CA ASP A 639 -12.49 1.57 -33.55
C ASP A 639 -13.60 0.72 -34.16
N GLU A 640 -14.00 -0.35 -33.48
CA GLU A 640 -15.10 -1.21 -33.93
C GLU A 640 -16.41 -0.42 -34.01
N THR A 641 -16.71 0.39 -32.99
CA THR A 641 -18.02 1.03 -32.84
C THR A 641 -18.16 2.27 -33.71
N PHE A 642 -17.15 3.15 -33.70
CA PHE A 642 -17.26 4.49 -34.29
C PHE A 642 -16.54 4.63 -35.62
N ILE A 643 -15.37 4.01 -35.78
CA ILE A 643 -14.56 4.16 -37.00
C ILE A 643 -14.98 3.16 -38.07
N SER A 644 -14.99 1.86 -37.76
CA SER A 644 -15.32 0.79 -38.71
C SER A 644 -16.74 0.88 -39.24
N ASN A 645 -17.67 1.38 -38.42
CA ASN A 645 -19.07 1.62 -38.80
C ASN A 645 -19.31 2.98 -39.47
N GLY A 646 -18.27 3.79 -39.68
CA GLY A 646 -18.36 5.10 -40.32
C GLY A 646 -19.17 6.15 -39.54
N LYS A 647 -19.35 5.97 -38.23
CA LYS A 647 -20.05 6.95 -37.37
C LYS A 647 -19.20 8.20 -37.14
N LEU A 648 -17.87 8.07 -37.16
CA LEU A 648 -16.94 9.16 -36.93
C LEU A 648 -15.71 9.00 -37.83
N ASP A 649 -15.27 10.09 -38.47
CA ASP A 649 -14.11 10.10 -39.36
C ASP A 649 -12.93 10.84 -38.72
N LEU A 650 -11.85 10.08 -38.45
CA LEU A 650 -10.58 10.61 -37.96
C LEU A 650 -9.52 10.76 -39.07
N GLY A 651 -9.75 10.23 -40.27
CA GLY A 651 -8.75 10.09 -41.33
C GLY A 651 -7.76 8.92 -41.14
N THR A 652 -7.83 8.22 -40.01
CA THR A 652 -7.04 7.04 -39.61
C THR A 652 -7.84 6.28 -38.55
N THR A 653 -7.41 5.09 -38.13
CA THR A 653 -8.02 4.42 -36.97
C THR A 653 -7.63 5.12 -35.67
N PHE A 654 -8.48 5.03 -34.65
CA PHE A 654 -8.16 5.51 -33.32
C PHE A 654 -6.99 4.74 -32.71
N SER A 655 -6.87 3.43 -32.96
CA SER A 655 -5.72 2.63 -32.55
C SER A 655 -4.41 3.15 -33.16
N GLU A 656 -4.39 3.43 -34.46
CA GLU A 656 -3.21 4.00 -35.14
C GLU A 656 -2.84 5.37 -34.56
N LEU A 657 -3.82 6.23 -34.29
CA LEU A 657 -3.60 7.54 -33.68
C LEU A 657 -3.04 7.41 -32.26
N ILE A 658 -3.67 6.60 -31.41
CA ILE A 658 -3.36 6.56 -29.99
C ILE A 658 -2.07 5.77 -29.71
N TYR A 659 -1.79 4.69 -30.44
CA TYR A 659 -0.60 3.86 -30.22
C TYR A 659 0.69 4.43 -30.79
N GLN A 660 0.66 5.63 -31.40
CA GLN A 660 1.88 6.40 -31.70
C GLN A 660 2.78 6.56 -30.46
N ILE A 661 2.19 6.61 -29.25
CA ILE A 661 2.93 6.62 -27.98
C ILE A 661 3.87 5.43 -27.80
N LYS A 662 3.61 4.29 -28.46
CA LYS A 662 4.48 3.09 -28.42
C LYS A 662 5.58 3.13 -29.47
N GLU A 663 5.35 3.85 -30.55
CA GLU A 663 6.20 3.82 -31.74
C GLU A 663 7.25 4.94 -31.72
N PHE A 664 6.92 6.08 -31.13
CA PHE A 664 7.80 7.25 -31.11
C PHE A 664 8.42 7.49 -29.73
N ALA A 665 9.68 7.89 -29.74
CA ALA A 665 10.34 8.42 -28.55
C ALA A 665 9.70 9.76 -28.15
N PRO A 666 9.71 10.11 -26.84
CA PRO A 666 9.08 11.33 -26.35
C PRO A 666 9.92 12.58 -26.64
N THR A 667 9.98 12.99 -27.91
CA THR A 667 10.65 14.22 -28.35
C THR A 667 9.70 15.43 -28.25
N GLN A 668 10.26 16.64 -28.35
CA GLN A 668 9.48 17.87 -28.39
C GLN A 668 8.49 17.88 -29.58
N GLU A 669 8.94 17.47 -30.76
CA GLU A 669 8.12 17.45 -31.98
C GLU A 669 6.96 16.46 -31.85
N PHE A 670 7.25 15.27 -31.31
CA PHE A 670 6.22 14.27 -31.08
C PHE A 670 5.23 14.73 -30.01
N ALA A 671 5.71 15.28 -28.89
CA ALA A 671 4.83 15.78 -27.84
C ALA A 671 3.89 16.88 -28.32
N SER A 672 4.39 17.86 -29.07
CA SER A 672 3.56 18.93 -29.64
C SER A 672 2.48 18.37 -30.56
N SER A 673 2.87 17.56 -31.54
CA SER A 673 1.93 16.98 -32.51
C SER A 673 0.90 16.05 -31.86
N TYR A 674 1.30 15.29 -30.83
CA TYR A 674 0.41 14.38 -30.11
C TYR A 674 -0.59 15.12 -29.21
N ILE A 675 -0.21 16.27 -28.62
CA ILE A 675 -1.15 17.16 -27.91
C ILE A 675 -2.18 17.73 -28.87
N ASP A 676 -1.76 18.24 -30.03
CA ASP A 676 -2.66 18.80 -31.03
C ASP A 676 -3.67 17.75 -31.52
N ASN A 677 -3.20 16.52 -31.74
CA ASN A 677 -4.05 15.38 -32.07
C ASN A 677 -5.07 15.07 -30.96
N ALA A 678 -4.66 15.13 -29.69
CA ALA A 678 -5.57 14.90 -28.56
C ALA A 678 -6.65 16.00 -28.43
N VAL A 679 -6.28 17.26 -28.66
CA VAL A 679 -7.22 18.40 -28.72
C VAL A 679 -8.24 18.19 -29.84
N LEU A 680 -7.75 17.93 -31.06
CA LEU A 680 -8.61 17.71 -32.22
C LEU A 680 -9.54 16.50 -32.01
N PHE A 681 -9.02 15.41 -31.43
CA PHE A 681 -9.83 14.23 -31.10
C PHE A 681 -10.94 14.58 -30.10
N LEU A 682 -10.63 15.28 -29.01
CA LEU A 682 -11.62 15.70 -28.02
C LEU A 682 -12.72 16.56 -28.66
N GLU A 683 -12.35 17.53 -29.50
CA GLU A 683 -13.29 18.40 -30.22
C GLU A 683 -14.21 17.59 -31.14
N LYS A 684 -13.67 16.66 -31.92
CA LYS A 684 -14.46 15.77 -32.82
C LYS A 684 -15.46 14.93 -32.03
N VAL A 685 -15.01 14.33 -30.93
CA VAL A 685 -15.82 13.45 -30.06
C VAL A 685 -16.94 14.23 -29.38
N LYS A 686 -16.68 15.46 -28.92
CA LYS A 686 -17.72 16.35 -28.36
C LYS A 686 -18.73 16.80 -29.41
N THR A 687 -18.25 17.24 -30.57
CA THR A 687 -19.10 17.69 -31.68
C THR A 687 -20.05 16.57 -32.12
N TYR A 688 -19.54 15.34 -32.23
CA TYR A 688 -20.36 14.16 -32.51
C TYR A 688 -21.43 13.92 -31.43
N ARG A 689 -21.08 14.08 -30.15
CA ARG A 689 -22.04 13.91 -29.06
C ARG A 689 -23.14 14.97 -29.06
N GLU A 690 -22.78 16.21 -29.35
CA GLU A 690 -23.72 17.33 -29.44
C GLU A 690 -24.71 17.12 -30.59
N SER A 691 -24.24 16.71 -31.76
CA SER A 691 -25.11 16.44 -32.92
C SER A 691 -26.05 15.26 -32.68
N GLU A 692 -25.60 14.19 -32.02
CA GLU A 692 -26.45 13.07 -31.59
C GLU A 692 -27.52 13.51 -30.58
N ASN A 693 -27.15 14.34 -29.60
CA ASN A 693 -28.11 14.88 -28.63
C ASN A 693 -29.17 15.75 -29.32
N GLU A 694 -28.78 16.57 -30.29
CA GLU A 694 -29.70 17.40 -31.07
C GLU A 694 -30.61 16.54 -31.95
N SER A 695 -30.07 15.56 -32.67
CA SER A 695 -30.83 14.58 -33.46
C SER A 695 -31.86 13.82 -32.61
N ASN A 696 -31.47 13.39 -31.40
CA ASN A 696 -32.35 12.71 -30.46
C ASN A 696 -33.42 13.65 -29.88
N ARG A 697 -33.10 14.92 -29.62
CA ARG A 697 -34.10 15.93 -29.24
C ARG A 697 -35.12 16.15 -30.34
N ILE A 698 -34.68 16.28 -31.60
CA ILE A 698 -35.56 16.44 -32.76
C ILE A 698 -36.48 15.22 -32.94
N LYS A 699 -35.93 13.99 -32.85
CA LYS A 699 -36.72 12.75 -32.92
C LYS A 699 -37.75 12.66 -31.79
N ASN A 700 -37.35 12.96 -30.56
CA ASN A 700 -38.26 12.94 -29.40
C ASN A 700 -39.34 14.03 -29.52
N GLN A 701 -39.01 15.22 -30.03
CA GLN A 701 -39.98 16.28 -30.30
C GLN A 701 -40.96 15.87 -31.41
N ALA A 702 -40.50 15.17 -32.45
CA ALA A 702 -41.35 14.65 -33.51
C ALA A 702 -42.32 13.56 -32.99
N VAL A 703 -41.84 12.66 -32.13
CA VAL A 703 -42.68 11.65 -31.45
C VAL A 703 -43.70 12.31 -30.51
N LEU A 704 -43.29 13.31 -29.73
CA LEU A 704 -44.22 14.09 -28.90
C LEU A 704 -45.26 14.81 -29.73
N ASN A 705 -44.87 15.42 -30.86
CA ASN A 705 -45.79 16.08 -31.77
C ASN A 705 -46.79 15.09 -32.40
N LEU A 706 -46.36 13.86 -32.72
CA LEU A 706 -47.24 12.77 -33.19
C LEU A 706 -48.21 12.28 -32.10
N ILE A 707 -47.79 12.26 -30.83
CA ILE A 707 -48.66 11.90 -29.70
C ILE A 707 -49.66 13.02 -29.38
N VAL A 708 -49.25 14.28 -29.49
CA VAL A 708 -50.10 15.46 -29.20
C VAL A 708 -51.05 15.77 -30.34
N HIS A 709 -50.67 15.49 -31.60
CA HIS A 709 -51.49 15.78 -32.80
C HIS A 709 -52.06 14.52 -33.47
N GLY A 710 -52.09 13.40 -32.76
CA GLY A 710 -52.69 12.15 -33.21
C GLY A 710 -54.21 12.25 -33.35
N THR A 711 -54.67 12.77 -34.49
CA THR A 711 -55.94 12.36 -35.12
C THR A 711 -55.95 10.83 -35.23
N LYS A 712 -56.92 10.19 -34.58
CA LYS A 712 -57.28 8.80 -34.90
C LYS A 712 -57.70 8.72 -36.37
N PRO A 713 -57.33 7.65 -37.10
CA PRO A 713 -58.05 7.30 -38.32
C PRO A 713 -59.53 7.00 -38.03
#